data_AF-A0A2R9SZT7-F1
#
_entry.id   AF-A0A2R9SZT7-F1
#
_cell.length_a   1.000
_cell.length_b   1.000
_cell.length_c   1.000
_cell.angle_alpha   90.00
_cell.angle_beta   90.00
_cell.angle_gamma   90.00
#
_symmetry.space_group_name_H-M   'P 1'
#
loop_
_entity.id
_entity.type
_entity.pdbx_description
1 polymer ?
#
loop_
_entity_poly.entity_id
_entity_poly.type
_entity_poly.pdbx_seq_one_letter_code
_entity_poly.pdbx_strand_id
1 'polypeptide(L)'
;MAECNRNPIGECSEAEGSNTTASGFASHAEGILTTASGAVSHAEGSTTRASGDAAHTEGYNTEALADSSHAEGSTTMASATASHAEGFTTMAYGEASHAEGNATTALGHASHTEGYLTEAIEDTAHAEGSNTVAGGTASQAEGYRTMASGEASHAEGISTTASGFISHAEGLSTTASGLVSHAEGTNTTAQGNYSHAEGAYNTVTGNYGHAEGANNTVDGNYAHAEGGSNTAQGNFSHAEGYDNSATGNYAHAEGSLTTASAFNSHAEGYTTLAEGYASHAEGNTTIASGNNSHAEGFTTTAGGYASHAEGNTTTASGGNSHAEGVNTLAEGSNSHAEGSGSQALGINAHAEGSNTLASGNNAHAEGANTVASGVYAHAEGADTTASGNYSHAEGSSTQATNNYAHAEGSLTTANAFNSHAEGYTTLASGYASHAEGNTSTASGNNSHAEGFTTSAEGYASHSEGSNTVASGSRAHAEGVQTTASGDFSHAEGLQTTATHNGAHIMGRYGASLYTYSWHVANGTSADAQGLAAVLQGSTGNMYIDGNYFSGGADYAEMYETLDGTGIEPGYFVTLDGDKVRIATQSDGYLLGIVTSTPSIVADAAELRWKDYYLHDEWRNVRFQEVTIPEERDEEGNIIAPASTEQQPILNPEWDPSMAYIPRSQREEWVTVGLIGKLLVRDDGTCTVNGYCMPNDDGVATNADSGYRVMKRTGPNQIMVQFK
;
A
#
# COMPACT_ATOMS: atom_id res chain seq x y z
N MET A 1 -62.66 -99.50 -31.41
CA MET A 1 -62.81 -99.91 -30.00
C MET A 1 -61.45 -99.82 -29.36
N ALA A 2 -61.11 -98.67 -28.77
CA ALA A 2 -60.02 -98.61 -27.80
C ALA A 2 -60.67 -98.93 -26.44
N GLU A 3 -60.14 -99.90 -25.70
CA GLU A 3 -60.60 -100.20 -24.34
C GLU A 3 -60.38 -98.96 -23.47
N CYS A 4 -61.46 -98.46 -22.86
CA CYS A 4 -61.39 -97.48 -21.78
C CYS A 4 -60.78 -98.18 -20.56
N ASN A 5 -59.45 -98.20 -20.46
CA ASN A 5 -58.70 -98.73 -19.32
C ASN A 5 -58.91 -97.81 -18.11
N ARG A 6 -59.84 -98.16 -17.21
CA ARG A 6 -60.23 -97.39 -16.02
C ARG A 6 -59.91 -98.23 -14.78
N ASN A 7 -59.01 -97.75 -13.93
CA ASN A 7 -58.48 -98.52 -12.82
C ASN A 7 -58.71 -97.82 -11.46
N PRO A 8 -59.92 -97.95 -10.86
CA PRO A 8 -60.19 -97.52 -9.49
C PRO A 8 -59.70 -98.60 -8.50
N ILE A 9 -58.41 -98.54 -8.14
CA ILE A 9 -57.73 -99.56 -7.32
C ILE A 9 -57.86 -99.26 -5.82
N GLY A 10 -57.92 -97.98 -5.42
CA GLY A 10 -57.99 -97.56 -4.03
C GLY A 10 -59.38 -97.73 -3.41
N GLU A 11 -59.46 -97.88 -2.09
CA GLU A 11 -60.76 -97.90 -1.39
C GLU A 11 -61.50 -96.56 -1.55
N CYS A 12 -62.80 -96.60 -1.89
CA CYS A 12 -63.63 -95.42 -2.18
C CYS A 12 -63.13 -94.54 -3.34
N SER A 13 -62.35 -95.09 -4.28
CA SER A 13 -61.83 -94.35 -5.43
C SER A 13 -62.72 -94.45 -6.68
N GLU A 14 -62.65 -93.43 -7.54
CA GLU A 14 -63.39 -93.35 -8.81
C GLU A 14 -62.41 -93.07 -9.97
N ALA A 15 -62.58 -93.77 -11.09
CA ALA A 15 -61.75 -93.59 -12.28
C ALA A 15 -62.62 -93.53 -13.55
N GLU A 16 -62.63 -92.38 -14.22
CA GLU A 16 -63.48 -92.07 -15.37
C GLU A 16 -62.64 -91.74 -16.62
N GLY A 17 -63.17 -91.97 -17.82
CA GLY A 17 -62.43 -91.71 -19.08
C GLY A 17 -61.60 -92.88 -19.64
N SER A 18 -60.38 -92.64 -20.12
CA SER A 18 -59.54 -93.60 -20.88
C SER A 18 -58.08 -93.61 -20.42
N ASN A 19 -57.56 -94.78 -19.99
CA ASN A 19 -56.25 -94.93 -19.35
C ASN A 19 -56.13 -94.11 -18.05
N THR A 20 -57.13 -94.19 -17.19
CA THR A 20 -57.19 -93.48 -15.92
C THR A 20 -56.97 -94.42 -14.75
N THR A 21 -56.23 -94.00 -13.73
CA THR A 21 -55.90 -94.80 -12.54
C THR A 21 -56.11 -94.00 -11.26
N ALA A 22 -57.03 -94.45 -10.41
CA ALA A 22 -57.25 -93.89 -9.07
C ALA A 22 -56.86 -94.96 -8.04
N SER A 23 -55.69 -94.85 -7.41
CA SER A 23 -55.14 -95.89 -6.52
C SER A 23 -55.06 -95.50 -5.04
N GLY A 24 -55.23 -94.21 -4.72
CA GLY A 24 -55.26 -93.74 -3.34
C GLY A 24 -56.63 -93.91 -2.68
N PHE A 25 -56.69 -93.89 -1.35
CA PHE A 25 -57.95 -93.91 -0.59
C PHE A 25 -58.80 -92.67 -0.95
N ALA A 26 -60.05 -92.84 -1.36
CA ALA A 26 -60.94 -91.75 -1.79
C ALA A 26 -60.39 -90.85 -2.91
N SER A 27 -59.55 -91.40 -3.79
CA SER A 27 -59.00 -90.67 -4.94
C SER A 27 -59.94 -90.66 -6.15
N HIS A 28 -59.88 -89.60 -6.98
CA HIS A 28 -60.67 -89.48 -8.20
C HIS A 28 -59.76 -89.16 -9.40
N ALA A 29 -59.84 -89.95 -10.48
CA ALA A 29 -59.09 -89.72 -11.72
C ALA A 29 -60.02 -89.71 -12.94
N GLU A 30 -60.16 -88.56 -13.62
CA GLU A 30 -61.02 -88.37 -14.79
C GLU A 30 -60.19 -87.96 -16.04
N GLY A 31 -60.66 -88.31 -17.24
CA GLY A 31 -60.07 -87.85 -18.51
C GLY A 31 -59.27 -88.87 -19.31
N ILE A 32 -58.08 -88.52 -19.82
CA ILE A 32 -57.23 -89.39 -20.67
C ILE A 32 -55.81 -89.48 -20.10
N LEU A 33 -55.27 -90.68 -19.88
CA LEU A 33 -53.90 -90.88 -19.32
C LEU A 33 -53.70 -90.18 -17.95
N THR A 34 -54.71 -90.16 -17.09
CA THR A 34 -54.67 -89.46 -15.80
C THR A 34 -54.46 -90.42 -14.63
N THR A 35 -53.77 -89.98 -13.58
CA THR A 35 -53.45 -90.81 -12.40
C THR A 35 -53.64 -90.02 -11.09
N ALA A 36 -54.45 -90.54 -10.18
CA ALA A 36 -54.60 -90.05 -8.81
C ALA A 36 -54.19 -91.14 -7.82
N SER A 37 -53.05 -91.01 -7.14
CA SER A 37 -52.49 -92.09 -6.29
C SER A 37 -52.44 -91.77 -4.80
N GLY A 38 -52.55 -90.52 -4.39
CA GLY A 38 -52.59 -90.11 -2.97
C GLY A 38 -53.99 -90.20 -2.35
N ALA A 39 -54.10 -90.19 -1.03
CA ALA A 39 -55.39 -90.21 -0.34
C ALA A 39 -56.16 -88.91 -0.59
N VAL A 40 -57.45 -88.97 -0.95
CA VAL A 40 -58.32 -87.83 -1.26
C VAL A 40 -57.76 -86.96 -2.40
N SER A 41 -56.93 -87.54 -3.28
CA SER A 41 -56.36 -86.84 -4.44
C SER A 41 -57.32 -86.78 -5.62
N HIS A 42 -57.23 -85.73 -6.43
CA HIS A 42 -58.03 -85.53 -7.63
C HIS A 42 -57.14 -85.26 -8.85
N ALA A 43 -57.37 -85.96 -9.97
CA ALA A 43 -56.68 -85.72 -11.23
C ALA A 43 -57.67 -85.71 -12.40
N GLU A 44 -57.80 -84.60 -13.10
CA GLU A 44 -58.69 -84.44 -14.26
C GLU A 44 -57.88 -84.00 -15.51
N GLY A 45 -58.40 -84.26 -16.72
CA GLY A 45 -57.87 -83.72 -17.98
C GLY A 45 -57.14 -84.73 -18.87
N SER A 46 -55.97 -84.40 -19.41
CA SER A 46 -55.20 -85.25 -20.34
C SER A 46 -53.73 -85.30 -19.94
N THR A 47 -53.23 -86.50 -19.62
CA THR A 47 -51.85 -86.72 -19.15
C THR A 47 -51.58 -86.00 -17.81
N THR A 48 -52.44 -86.21 -16.82
CA THR A 48 -52.34 -85.52 -15.52
C THR A 48 -52.03 -86.47 -14.37
N ARG A 49 -51.31 -86.03 -13.34
CA ARG A 49 -50.85 -86.89 -12.23
C ARG A 49 -50.92 -86.21 -10.86
N ALA A 50 -51.83 -86.64 -9.99
CA ALA A 50 -51.87 -86.28 -8.57
C ALA A 50 -51.32 -87.44 -7.72
N SER A 51 -50.15 -87.28 -7.08
CA SER A 51 -49.48 -88.35 -6.34
C SER A 51 -49.47 -88.22 -4.83
N GLY A 52 -49.54 -87.02 -4.27
CA GLY A 52 -49.58 -86.80 -2.81
C GLY A 52 -50.98 -86.80 -2.21
N ASP A 53 -51.06 -86.88 -0.89
CA ASP A 53 -52.32 -86.86 -0.15
C ASP A 53 -53.00 -85.49 -0.27
N ALA A 54 -54.29 -85.46 -0.60
CA ALA A 54 -55.08 -84.26 -0.91
C ALA A 54 -54.53 -83.42 -2.08
N ALA A 55 -53.69 -84.00 -2.95
CA ALA A 55 -53.20 -83.31 -4.15
C ALA A 55 -54.30 -83.18 -5.21
N HIS A 56 -54.29 -82.06 -5.94
CA HIS A 56 -55.24 -81.78 -7.03
C HIS A 56 -54.50 -81.47 -8.32
N THR A 57 -54.95 -82.02 -9.44
CA THR A 57 -54.43 -81.63 -10.75
C THR A 57 -55.51 -81.61 -11.83
N GLU A 58 -55.42 -80.64 -12.74
CA GLU A 58 -56.35 -80.48 -13.85
C GLU A 58 -55.62 -79.99 -15.11
N GLY A 59 -56.12 -80.31 -16.31
CA GLY A 59 -55.65 -79.72 -17.58
C GLY A 59 -54.89 -80.68 -18.50
N TYR A 60 -53.78 -80.22 -19.13
CA TYR A 60 -52.99 -81.00 -20.10
C TYR A 60 -51.52 -81.13 -19.69
N ASN A 61 -51.00 -82.35 -19.51
CA ASN A 61 -49.61 -82.58 -19.09
C ASN A 61 -49.28 -81.88 -17.75
N THR A 62 -50.09 -82.12 -16.72
CA THR A 62 -50.00 -81.44 -15.41
C THR A 62 -49.72 -82.41 -14.27
N GLU A 63 -48.88 -82.02 -13.30
CA GLU A 63 -48.44 -82.93 -12.22
C GLU A 63 -48.45 -82.27 -10.84
N ALA A 64 -49.20 -82.83 -9.89
CA ALA A 64 -49.18 -82.49 -8.47
C ALA A 64 -48.60 -83.66 -7.66
N LEU A 65 -47.33 -83.57 -7.20
CA LEU A 65 -46.58 -84.76 -6.77
C LEU A 65 -46.50 -85.00 -5.25
N ALA A 66 -46.86 -84.01 -4.44
CA ALA A 66 -46.66 -84.01 -2.99
C ALA A 66 -47.95 -83.66 -2.24
N ASP A 67 -47.94 -83.78 -0.92
CA ASP A 67 -49.14 -83.64 -0.11
C ASP A 67 -49.72 -82.22 -0.21
N SER A 68 -51.03 -82.13 -0.44
CA SER A 68 -51.80 -80.90 -0.61
C SER A 68 -51.30 -80.01 -1.76
N SER A 69 -50.54 -80.54 -2.72
CA SER A 69 -50.10 -79.76 -3.88
C SER A 69 -51.21 -79.62 -4.93
N HIS A 70 -51.24 -78.49 -5.65
CA HIS A 70 -52.25 -78.18 -6.64
C HIS A 70 -51.59 -77.79 -7.97
N ALA A 71 -51.95 -78.43 -9.08
CA ALA A 71 -51.41 -78.12 -10.41
C ALA A 71 -52.50 -78.07 -11.49
N GLU A 72 -52.80 -76.89 -12.02
CA GLU A 72 -53.81 -76.65 -13.07
C GLU A 72 -53.18 -76.06 -14.34
N GLY A 73 -53.76 -76.34 -15.52
CA GLY A 73 -53.40 -75.68 -16.79
C GLY A 73 -52.75 -76.59 -17.83
N SER A 74 -51.63 -76.19 -18.44
CA SER A 74 -50.96 -76.93 -19.52
C SER A 74 -49.44 -76.96 -19.35
N THR A 75 -48.85 -78.15 -19.21
CA THR A 75 -47.43 -78.33 -18.87
C THR A 75 -47.10 -77.67 -17.52
N THR A 76 -47.84 -78.00 -16.47
CA THR A 76 -47.65 -77.41 -15.13
C THR A 76 -47.26 -78.44 -14.08
N MET A 77 -46.51 -78.06 -13.05
CA MET A 77 -46.06 -78.98 -12.00
C MET A 77 -46.01 -78.32 -10.63
N ALA A 78 -46.57 -78.98 -9.62
CA ALA A 78 -46.46 -78.64 -8.21
C ALA A 78 -45.87 -79.84 -7.45
N SER A 79 -44.58 -79.80 -7.12
CA SER A 79 -43.83 -81.00 -6.67
C SER A 79 -43.54 -81.10 -5.18
N ALA A 80 -43.86 -80.08 -4.39
CA ALA A 80 -43.59 -80.03 -2.95
C ALA A 80 -44.87 -79.85 -2.12
N THR A 81 -44.78 -80.10 -0.82
CA THR A 81 -45.94 -80.02 0.10
C THR A 81 -46.58 -78.65 0.02
N ALA A 82 -47.91 -78.61 -0.14
CA ALA A 82 -48.71 -77.39 -0.27
C ALA A 82 -48.28 -76.42 -1.39
N SER A 83 -47.53 -76.90 -2.40
CA SER A 83 -47.18 -76.08 -3.57
C SER A 83 -48.36 -75.89 -4.52
N HIS A 84 -48.46 -74.74 -5.18
CA HIS A 84 -49.51 -74.39 -6.12
C HIS A 84 -48.92 -73.94 -7.46
N ALA A 85 -49.33 -74.54 -8.58
CA ALA A 85 -48.92 -74.17 -9.93
C ALA A 85 -50.12 -74.05 -10.87
N GLU A 86 -50.35 -72.89 -11.48
CA GLU A 86 -51.44 -72.64 -12.43
C GLU A 86 -50.93 -71.99 -13.74
N GLY A 87 -51.48 -72.39 -14.90
CA GLY A 87 -51.28 -71.70 -16.18
C GLY A 87 -50.58 -72.51 -17.28
N PHE A 88 -49.60 -71.96 -17.98
CA PHE A 88 -48.91 -72.63 -19.11
C PHE A 88 -47.41 -72.69 -18.87
N THR A 89 -46.80 -73.88 -18.87
CA THR A 89 -45.36 -74.06 -18.57
C THR A 89 -44.95 -73.51 -17.19
N THR A 90 -45.77 -73.78 -16.16
CA THR A 90 -45.64 -73.22 -14.81
C THR A 90 -45.15 -74.25 -13.80
N MET A 91 -44.17 -73.92 -12.95
CA MET A 91 -43.54 -74.87 -12.04
C MET A 91 -43.42 -74.34 -10.60
N ALA A 92 -43.91 -75.10 -9.62
CA ALA A 92 -43.79 -74.81 -8.19
C ALA A 92 -43.09 -75.98 -7.48
N TYR A 93 -41.81 -75.79 -7.11
CA TYR A 93 -40.93 -76.82 -6.56
C TYR A 93 -40.70 -76.71 -5.05
N GLY A 94 -40.89 -75.52 -4.47
CA GLY A 94 -40.67 -75.28 -3.04
C GLY A 94 -41.88 -75.63 -2.17
N GLU A 95 -41.65 -75.98 -0.91
CA GLU A 95 -42.75 -76.17 0.06
C GLU A 95 -43.55 -74.87 0.22
N ALA A 96 -44.88 -74.96 0.16
CA ALA A 96 -45.80 -73.81 0.17
C ALA A 96 -45.55 -72.75 -0.91
N SER A 97 -44.83 -73.10 -2.00
CA SER A 97 -44.59 -72.19 -3.12
C SER A 97 -45.82 -71.99 -4.00
N HIS A 98 -45.93 -70.83 -4.66
CA HIS A 98 -47.01 -70.49 -5.57
C HIS A 98 -46.43 -70.01 -6.91
N ALA A 99 -46.83 -70.63 -8.01
CA ALA A 99 -46.51 -70.17 -9.36
C ALA A 99 -47.78 -70.05 -10.22
N GLU A 100 -48.03 -68.88 -10.81
CA GLU A 100 -49.17 -68.64 -11.71
C GLU A 100 -48.70 -67.99 -13.03
N GLY A 101 -49.41 -68.21 -14.14
CA GLY A 101 -49.20 -67.48 -15.39
C GLY A 101 -48.59 -68.33 -16.53
N ASN A 102 -47.59 -67.78 -17.24
CA ASN A 102 -46.98 -68.39 -18.42
C ASN A 102 -45.45 -68.44 -18.31
N ALA A 103 -44.89 -69.64 -18.31
CA ALA A 103 -43.45 -69.88 -18.17
C ALA A 103 -42.89 -69.35 -16.84
N THR A 104 -43.59 -69.58 -15.74
CA THR A 104 -43.23 -69.11 -14.40
C THR A 104 -42.68 -70.23 -13.52
N THR A 105 -41.72 -69.95 -12.64
CA THR A 105 -41.06 -70.95 -11.79
C THR A 105 -40.83 -70.43 -10.36
N ALA A 106 -41.32 -71.17 -9.35
CA ALA A 106 -41.08 -70.92 -7.92
C ALA A 106 -40.29 -72.09 -7.30
N LEU A 107 -39.06 -71.85 -6.84
CA LEU A 107 -38.13 -72.88 -6.35
C LEU A 107 -38.02 -72.94 -4.82
N GLY A 108 -38.01 -71.78 -4.15
CA GLY A 108 -37.77 -71.67 -2.71
C GLY A 108 -38.99 -71.95 -1.84
N HIS A 109 -38.78 -72.21 -0.55
CA HIS A 109 -39.87 -72.37 0.42
C HIS A 109 -40.69 -71.08 0.54
N ALA A 110 -42.02 -71.19 0.42
CA ALA A 110 -42.98 -70.08 0.42
C ALA A 110 -42.65 -68.97 -0.61
N SER A 111 -41.98 -69.33 -1.70
CA SER A 111 -41.74 -68.42 -2.84
C SER A 111 -43.01 -68.22 -3.67
N HIS A 112 -43.16 -67.05 -4.27
CA HIS A 112 -44.31 -66.67 -5.09
C HIS A 112 -43.86 -66.15 -6.45
N THR A 113 -44.48 -66.60 -7.52
CA THR A 113 -44.24 -66.08 -8.87
C THR A 113 -45.54 -65.96 -9.66
N GLU A 114 -45.72 -64.85 -10.38
CA GLU A 114 -46.88 -64.61 -11.24
C GLU A 114 -46.48 -63.86 -12.52
N GLY A 115 -47.11 -64.19 -13.66
CA GLY A 115 -47.00 -63.40 -14.90
C GLY A 115 -46.40 -64.15 -16.08
N TYR A 116 -45.42 -63.58 -16.78
CA TYR A 116 -44.78 -64.15 -17.98
C TYR A 116 -43.26 -64.23 -17.86
N LEU A 117 -42.66 -65.43 -17.95
CA LEU A 117 -41.21 -65.62 -17.79
C LEU A 117 -40.68 -65.10 -16.45
N THR A 118 -41.33 -65.46 -15.34
CA THR A 118 -40.96 -64.97 -13.99
C THR A 118 -40.40 -66.09 -13.12
N GLU A 119 -39.35 -65.80 -12.35
CA GLU A 119 -38.64 -66.80 -11.54
C GLU A 119 -38.41 -66.32 -10.10
N ALA A 120 -38.85 -67.11 -9.11
CA ALA A 120 -38.58 -66.90 -7.69
C ALA A 120 -37.73 -68.07 -7.16
N ILE A 121 -36.45 -67.81 -6.86
CA ILE A 121 -35.45 -68.87 -6.67
C ILE A 121 -35.29 -69.28 -5.20
N GLU A 122 -35.14 -68.31 -4.30
CA GLU A 122 -34.82 -68.53 -2.90
C GLU A 122 -36.06 -68.46 -1.98
N ASP A 123 -35.88 -68.81 -0.71
CA ASP A 123 -36.98 -68.84 0.27
C ASP A 123 -37.66 -67.46 0.40
N THR A 124 -39.00 -67.46 0.38
CA THR A 124 -39.87 -66.28 0.46
C THR A 124 -39.65 -65.21 -0.62
N ALA A 125 -38.95 -65.56 -1.71
CA ALA A 125 -38.78 -64.67 -2.86
C ALA A 125 -40.13 -64.46 -3.59
N HIS A 126 -40.37 -63.25 -4.09
CA HIS A 126 -41.60 -62.85 -4.79
C HIS A 126 -41.26 -62.22 -6.15
N ALA A 127 -41.73 -62.81 -7.24
CA ALA A 127 -41.52 -62.28 -8.60
C ALA A 127 -42.84 -62.10 -9.35
N GLU A 128 -43.19 -60.88 -9.75
CA GLU A 128 -44.42 -60.58 -10.51
C GLU A 128 -44.10 -59.84 -11.81
N GLY A 129 -44.86 -60.10 -12.87
CA GLY A 129 -44.89 -59.28 -14.09
C GLY A 129 -44.39 -60.01 -15.33
N SER A 130 -43.38 -59.47 -16.03
CA SER A 130 -42.86 -60.05 -17.27
C SER A 130 -41.33 -60.02 -17.32
N ASN A 131 -40.70 -61.19 -17.45
CA ASN A 131 -39.25 -61.35 -17.48
C ASN A 131 -38.59 -60.84 -16.18
N THR A 132 -39.14 -61.26 -15.04
CA THR A 132 -38.70 -60.82 -13.70
C THR A 132 -38.07 -61.95 -12.92
N VAL A 133 -37.06 -61.65 -12.10
CA VAL A 133 -36.35 -62.67 -11.32
C VAL A 133 -36.12 -62.16 -9.89
N ALA A 134 -36.66 -62.88 -8.91
CA ALA A 134 -36.38 -62.72 -7.49
C ALA A 134 -35.44 -63.84 -7.04
N GLY A 135 -34.14 -63.55 -7.07
CA GLY A 135 -33.06 -64.51 -6.88
C GLY A 135 -32.47 -64.55 -5.47
N GLY A 136 -32.80 -63.60 -4.59
CA GLY A 136 -32.32 -63.56 -3.20
C GLY A 136 -33.38 -64.03 -2.19
N THR A 137 -32.95 -64.49 -1.02
CA THR A 137 -33.87 -64.80 0.09
C THR A 137 -34.69 -63.57 0.46
N ALA A 138 -36.02 -63.72 0.56
CA ALA A 138 -36.97 -62.62 0.80
C ALA A 138 -36.88 -61.44 -0.20
N SER A 139 -36.35 -61.67 -1.41
CA SER A 139 -36.30 -60.65 -2.46
C SER A 139 -37.64 -60.44 -3.14
N GLN A 140 -37.88 -59.24 -3.67
CA GLN A 140 -39.11 -58.84 -4.37
C GLN A 140 -38.75 -58.23 -5.73
N ALA A 141 -39.28 -58.77 -6.82
CA ALA A 141 -39.05 -58.27 -8.18
C ALA A 141 -40.37 -58.12 -8.95
N GLU A 142 -40.75 -56.89 -9.28
CA GLU A 142 -42.06 -56.57 -9.89
C GLU A 142 -41.89 -55.74 -11.17
N GLY A 143 -42.68 -56.02 -12.22
CA GLY A 143 -42.75 -55.19 -13.44
C GLY A 143 -42.23 -55.85 -14.72
N TYR A 144 -41.41 -55.17 -15.53
CA TYR A 144 -40.88 -55.69 -16.80
C TYR A 144 -39.35 -55.70 -16.83
N ARG A 145 -38.75 -56.88 -17.02
CA ARG A 145 -37.29 -57.05 -17.10
C ARG A 145 -36.57 -56.63 -15.79
N THR A 146 -37.14 -56.98 -14.64
CA THR A 146 -36.61 -56.61 -13.31
C THR A 146 -35.84 -57.76 -12.65
N MET A 147 -34.87 -57.44 -11.80
CA MET A 147 -34.01 -58.43 -11.13
C MET A 147 -33.74 -58.01 -9.69
N ALA A 148 -34.18 -58.80 -8.72
CA ALA A 148 -33.86 -58.63 -7.31
C ALA A 148 -33.02 -59.84 -6.83
N SER A 149 -31.70 -59.72 -6.85
CA SER A 149 -30.79 -60.85 -6.55
C SER A 149 -30.14 -60.77 -5.18
N GLY A 150 -30.25 -59.64 -4.46
CA GLY A 150 -29.77 -59.50 -3.10
C GLY A 150 -30.75 -60.07 -2.07
N GLU A 151 -30.25 -60.55 -0.93
CA GLU A 151 -31.11 -60.91 0.20
C GLU A 151 -31.90 -59.67 0.68
N ALA A 152 -33.21 -59.85 0.84
CA ALA A 152 -34.19 -58.81 1.16
C ALA A 152 -34.15 -57.58 0.21
N SER A 153 -33.69 -57.76 -1.03
CA SER A 153 -33.70 -56.69 -2.04
C SER A 153 -35.06 -56.51 -2.70
N HIS A 154 -35.37 -55.29 -3.15
CA HIS A 154 -36.62 -54.95 -3.85
C HIS A 154 -36.31 -54.24 -5.18
N ALA A 155 -36.84 -54.76 -6.29
CA ALA A 155 -36.72 -54.16 -7.62
C ALA A 155 -38.09 -54.03 -8.29
N GLU A 156 -38.55 -52.80 -8.54
CA GLU A 156 -39.85 -52.52 -9.16
C GLU A 156 -39.67 -51.66 -10.43
N GLY A 157 -40.50 -51.89 -11.46
CA GLY A 157 -40.60 -51.02 -12.64
C GLY A 157 -40.16 -51.66 -13.96
N ILE A 158 -39.35 -50.95 -14.77
CA ILE A 158 -38.94 -51.37 -16.11
C ILE A 158 -37.40 -51.42 -16.19
N SER A 159 -36.84 -52.60 -16.44
CA SER A 159 -35.38 -52.81 -16.55
C SER A 159 -34.60 -52.41 -15.31
N THR A 160 -35.15 -52.65 -14.12
CA THR A 160 -34.52 -52.30 -12.83
C THR A 160 -33.73 -53.48 -12.24
N THR A 161 -32.71 -53.19 -11.44
CA THR A 161 -31.88 -54.23 -10.81
C THR A 161 -31.52 -53.85 -9.37
N ALA A 162 -31.88 -54.69 -8.41
CA ALA A 162 -31.48 -54.59 -7.01
C ALA A 162 -30.64 -55.83 -6.63
N SER A 163 -29.32 -55.67 -6.47
CA SER A 163 -28.40 -56.79 -6.25
C SER A 163 -27.67 -56.76 -4.91
N GLY A 164 -27.78 -55.66 -4.15
CA GLY A 164 -27.21 -55.53 -2.81
C GLY A 164 -28.13 -56.07 -1.71
N PHE A 165 -27.58 -56.43 -0.55
CA PHE A 165 -28.36 -56.80 0.64
C PHE A 165 -29.24 -55.61 1.08
N ILE A 166 -30.56 -55.81 1.20
CA ILE A 166 -31.57 -54.76 1.49
C ILE A 166 -31.46 -53.58 0.50
N SER A 167 -31.09 -53.82 -0.76
CA SER A 167 -31.09 -52.78 -1.79
C SER A 167 -32.49 -52.55 -2.36
N HIS A 168 -32.80 -51.32 -2.77
CA HIS A 168 -34.08 -50.94 -3.38
C HIS A 168 -33.84 -50.23 -4.72
N ALA A 169 -34.45 -50.72 -5.80
CA ALA A 169 -34.38 -50.09 -7.12
C ALA A 169 -35.80 -49.94 -7.72
N GLU A 170 -36.25 -48.71 -7.94
CA GLU A 170 -37.58 -48.41 -8.49
C GLU A 170 -37.47 -47.53 -9.75
N GLY A 171 -38.37 -47.71 -10.73
CA GLY A 171 -38.53 -46.80 -11.88
C GLY A 171 -38.13 -47.41 -13.24
N LEU A 172 -37.39 -46.65 -14.07
CA LEU A 172 -36.98 -47.04 -15.42
C LEU A 172 -35.46 -47.13 -15.52
N SER A 173 -34.91 -48.31 -15.79
CA SER A 173 -33.47 -48.54 -15.96
C SER A 173 -32.63 -48.16 -14.74
N THR A 174 -33.13 -48.38 -13.53
CA THR A 174 -32.43 -48.08 -12.28
C THR A 174 -31.62 -49.28 -11.76
N THR A 175 -30.51 -49.02 -11.08
CA THR A 175 -29.63 -50.08 -10.53
C THR A 175 -29.20 -49.74 -9.10
N ALA A 176 -29.54 -50.59 -8.14
CA ALA A 176 -29.07 -50.51 -6.76
C ALA A 176 -28.24 -51.76 -6.42
N SER A 177 -26.92 -51.63 -6.28
CA SER A 177 -26.02 -52.78 -6.08
C SER A 177 -25.22 -52.75 -4.78
N GLY A 178 -25.22 -51.63 -4.07
CA GLY A 178 -24.57 -51.51 -2.76
C GLY A 178 -25.41 -52.08 -1.61
N LEU A 179 -24.77 -52.37 -0.48
CA LEU A 179 -25.46 -52.73 0.78
C LEU A 179 -26.40 -51.60 1.21
N VAL A 180 -27.71 -51.86 1.40
CA VAL A 180 -28.72 -50.86 1.76
C VAL A 180 -28.72 -49.65 0.79
N SER A 181 -28.43 -49.87 -0.49
CA SER A 181 -28.48 -48.82 -1.52
C SER A 181 -29.90 -48.58 -2.02
N HIS A 182 -30.21 -47.35 -2.41
CA HIS A 182 -31.50 -46.95 -2.96
C HIS A 182 -31.33 -46.21 -4.29
N ALA A 183 -31.95 -46.69 -5.36
CA ALA A 183 -31.98 -46.02 -6.66
C ALA A 183 -33.42 -45.87 -7.16
N GLU A 184 -33.88 -44.63 -7.35
CA GLU A 184 -35.23 -44.31 -7.80
C GLU A 184 -35.19 -43.41 -9.05
N GLY A 185 -36.19 -43.54 -9.93
CA GLY A 185 -36.42 -42.63 -11.05
C GLY A 185 -36.05 -43.21 -12.43
N THR A 186 -35.28 -42.48 -13.25
CA THR A 186 -34.92 -42.89 -14.62
C THR A 186 -33.41 -42.95 -14.81
N ASN A 187 -32.89 -44.12 -15.16
CA ASN A 187 -31.48 -44.34 -15.49
C ASN A 187 -30.52 -43.95 -14.36
N THR A 188 -30.94 -44.16 -13.11
CA THR A 188 -30.17 -43.87 -11.89
C THR A 188 -29.40 -45.11 -11.42
N THR A 189 -28.25 -44.91 -10.77
CA THR A 189 -27.36 -45.98 -10.34
C THR A 189 -26.79 -45.69 -8.96
N ALA A 190 -27.06 -46.57 -7.98
CA ALA A 190 -26.57 -46.51 -6.61
C ALA A 190 -25.71 -47.76 -6.28
N GLN A 191 -24.39 -47.63 -6.38
CA GLN A 191 -23.44 -48.75 -6.20
C GLN A 191 -22.73 -48.72 -4.84
N GLY A 192 -22.61 -47.55 -4.21
CA GLY A 192 -21.99 -47.41 -2.89
C GLY A 192 -22.83 -48.05 -1.79
N ASN A 193 -22.20 -48.51 -0.71
CA ASN A 193 -22.95 -48.96 0.47
C ASN A 193 -23.67 -47.78 1.12
N TYR A 194 -24.93 -47.95 1.48
CA TYR A 194 -25.81 -46.91 2.02
C TYR A 194 -25.96 -45.70 1.08
N SER A 195 -25.78 -45.89 -0.23
CA SER A 195 -25.92 -44.82 -1.22
C SER A 195 -27.38 -44.59 -1.60
N HIS A 196 -27.70 -43.35 -2.00
CA HIS A 196 -29.02 -42.95 -2.46
C HIS A 196 -28.90 -42.18 -3.78
N ALA A 197 -29.60 -42.61 -4.83
CA ALA A 197 -29.68 -41.91 -6.12
C ALA A 197 -31.15 -41.75 -6.56
N GLU A 198 -31.68 -40.54 -6.57
CA GLU A 198 -33.08 -40.23 -6.93
C GLU A 198 -33.14 -39.25 -8.10
N GLY A 199 -34.03 -39.46 -9.07
CA GLY A 199 -34.28 -38.54 -10.18
C GLY A 199 -33.91 -39.11 -11.56
N ALA A 200 -33.03 -38.45 -12.32
CA ALA A 200 -32.70 -38.86 -13.68
C ALA A 200 -31.19 -38.89 -13.97
N TYR A 201 -30.65 -39.99 -14.49
CA TYR A 201 -29.24 -40.09 -14.91
C TYR A 201 -28.21 -39.86 -13.78
N ASN A 202 -28.60 -40.06 -12.52
CA ASN A 202 -27.69 -39.90 -11.38
C ASN A 202 -26.86 -41.16 -11.15
N THR A 203 -25.57 -41.00 -10.88
CA THR A 203 -24.62 -42.09 -10.59
C THR A 203 -23.95 -41.87 -9.25
N VAL A 204 -24.11 -42.81 -8.32
CA VAL A 204 -23.52 -42.77 -6.98
C VAL A 204 -22.68 -44.02 -6.75
N THR A 205 -21.36 -43.87 -6.69
CA THR A 205 -20.42 -44.96 -6.42
C THR A 205 -19.79 -44.87 -5.02
N GLY A 206 -19.79 -43.68 -4.41
CA GLY A 206 -19.30 -43.45 -3.06
C GLY A 206 -20.19 -44.06 -1.96
N ASN A 207 -19.59 -44.61 -0.90
CA ASN A 207 -20.36 -45.10 0.24
C ASN A 207 -21.00 -43.92 0.98
N TYR A 208 -22.24 -44.07 1.43
CA TYR A 208 -23.05 -43.00 2.03
C TYR A 208 -23.20 -41.78 1.10
N GLY A 209 -23.00 -41.95 -0.21
CA GLY A 209 -23.20 -40.90 -1.19
C GLY A 209 -24.68 -40.64 -1.43
N HIS A 210 -25.03 -39.39 -1.73
CA HIS A 210 -26.40 -38.99 -2.06
C HIS A 210 -26.41 -38.16 -3.35
N ALA A 211 -27.29 -38.51 -4.30
CA ALA A 211 -27.56 -37.70 -5.47
C ALA A 211 -29.05 -37.52 -5.71
N GLU A 212 -29.51 -36.28 -5.85
CA GLU A 212 -30.91 -35.92 -6.15
C GLU A 212 -30.96 -34.96 -7.36
N GLY A 213 -31.91 -35.16 -8.29
CA GLY A 213 -32.09 -34.30 -9.45
C GLY A 213 -31.69 -34.97 -10.77
N ALA A 214 -30.86 -34.33 -11.61
CA ALA A 214 -30.53 -34.84 -12.94
C ALA A 214 -29.03 -34.80 -13.30
N ASN A 215 -28.48 -35.88 -13.84
CA ASN A 215 -27.09 -36.00 -14.34
C ASN A 215 -25.99 -35.76 -13.27
N ASN A 216 -26.27 -36.04 -12.00
CA ASN A 216 -25.30 -35.88 -10.94
C ASN A 216 -24.38 -37.10 -10.82
N THR A 217 -23.10 -36.88 -10.54
CA THR A 217 -22.09 -37.92 -10.32
C THR A 217 -21.48 -37.77 -8.92
N VAL A 218 -21.58 -38.82 -8.10
CA VAL A 218 -21.10 -38.84 -6.71
C VAL A 218 -20.19 -40.03 -6.48
N ASP A 219 -18.88 -39.79 -6.44
CA ASP A 219 -17.86 -40.82 -6.26
C ASP A 219 -17.22 -40.79 -4.85
N GLY A 220 -17.28 -39.63 -4.18
CA GLY A 220 -16.72 -39.47 -2.84
C GLY A 220 -17.55 -40.20 -1.76
N ASN A 221 -16.89 -40.74 -0.74
CA ASN A 221 -17.62 -41.26 0.42
C ASN A 221 -18.25 -40.10 1.20
N TYR A 222 -19.50 -40.25 1.65
CA TYR A 222 -20.28 -39.21 2.31
C TYR A 222 -20.47 -37.93 1.47
N ALA A 223 -20.32 -38.04 0.14
CA ALA A 223 -20.49 -36.90 -0.74
C ALA A 223 -21.96 -36.69 -1.13
N HIS A 224 -22.32 -35.45 -1.45
CA HIS A 224 -23.68 -35.06 -1.80
C HIS A 224 -23.67 -34.26 -3.11
N ALA A 225 -24.60 -34.57 -4.02
CA ALA A 225 -24.86 -33.74 -5.19
C ALA A 225 -26.37 -33.54 -5.43
N GLU A 226 -26.83 -32.29 -5.46
CA GLU A 226 -28.24 -31.95 -5.65
C GLU A 226 -28.41 -30.95 -6.81
N GLY A 227 -29.41 -31.16 -7.68
CA GLY A 227 -29.68 -30.29 -8.82
C GLY A 227 -29.33 -30.92 -10.17
N GLY A 228 -28.61 -30.20 -11.04
CA GLY A 228 -28.34 -30.60 -12.43
C GLY A 228 -26.85 -30.67 -12.79
N SER A 229 -26.38 -31.80 -13.33
CA SER A 229 -25.03 -31.97 -13.88
C SER A 229 -23.89 -31.74 -12.88
N ASN A 230 -24.12 -31.96 -11.58
CA ASN A 230 -23.13 -31.73 -10.54
C ASN A 230 -22.19 -32.94 -10.36
N THR A 231 -20.95 -32.68 -9.97
CA THR A 231 -19.93 -33.70 -9.71
C THR A 231 -19.35 -33.55 -8.31
N ALA A 232 -19.53 -34.55 -7.44
CA ALA A 232 -18.99 -34.61 -6.08
C ALA A 232 -18.04 -35.82 -5.93
N GLN A 233 -16.74 -35.60 -6.08
CA GLN A 233 -15.72 -36.68 -6.10
C GLN A 233 -14.89 -36.76 -4.81
N GLY A 234 -14.78 -35.67 -4.06
CA GLY A 234 -14.04 -35.68 -2.80
C GLY A 234 -14.82 -36.37 -1.68
N ASN A 235 -14.14 -37.00 -0.72
CA ASN A 235 -14.81 -37.48 0.49
C ASN A 235 -15.41 -36.29 1.24
N PHE A 236 -16.66 -36.42 1.71
CA PHE A 236 -17.43 -35.34 2.33
C PHE A 236 -17.59 -34.09 1.45
N SER A 237 -17.48 -34.23 0.12
CA SER A 237 -17.71 -33.11 -0.80
C SER A 237 -19.21 -32.87 -1.01
N HIS A 238 -19.57 -31.64 -1.34
CA HIS A 238 -20.95 -31.23 -1.58
C HIS A 238 -21.00 -30.37 -2.85
N ALA A 239 -21.86 -30.72 -3.81
CA ALA A 239 -22.10 -29.95 -5.02
C ALA A 239 -23.61 -29.70 -5.26
N GLU A 240 -24.07 -28.45 -5.12
CA GLU A 240 -25.49 -28.08 -5.23
C GLU A 240 -25.72 -27.03 -6.32
N GLY A 241 -26.74 -27.22 -7.18
CA GLY A 241 -27.10 -26.25 -8.22
C GLY A 241 -26.97 -26.78 -9.65
N TYR A 242 -26.25 -26.08 -10.54
CA TYR A 242 -26.15 -26.47 -11.96
C TYR A 242 -24.73 -26.42 -12.54
N ASP A 243 -24.22 -27.54 -13.05
CA ASP A 243 -22.88 -27.72 -13.63
C ASP A 243 -21.73 -27.40 -12.62
N ASN A 244 -21.87 -27.82 -11.35
CA ASN A 244 -20.86 -27.57 -10.31
C ASN A 244 -19.94 -28.78 -10.08
N SER A 245 -18.70 -28.53 -9.63
CA SER A 245 -17.68 -29.57 -9.42
C SER A 245 -16.98 -29.43 -8.06
N ALA A 246 -17.24 -30.35 -7.14
CA ALA A 246 -16.56 -30.46 -5.86
C ALA A 246 -15.67 -31.72 -5.84
N THR A 247 -14.39 -31.57 -6.22
CA THR A 247 -13.45 -32.70 -6.36
C THR A 247 -12.47 -32.85 -5.21
N GLY A 248 -12.27 -31.80 -4.40
CA GLY A 248 -11.47 -31.86 -3.19
C GLY A 248 -12.20 -32.53 -2.01
N ASN A 249 -11.45 -33.17 -1.11
CA ASN A 249 -12.05 -33.65 0.15
C ASN A 249 -12.56 -32.46 0.98
N TYR A 250 -13.76 -32.57 1.54
CA TYR A 250 -14.47 -31.48 2.23
C TYR A 250 -14.69 -30.23 1.35
N ALA A 251 -14.64 -30.36 0.02
CA ALA A 251 -14.92 -29.25 -0.88
C ALA A 251 -16.41 -28.99 -0.98
N HIS A 252 -16.80 -27.72 -1.10
CA HIS A 252 -18.18 -27.29 -1.29
C HIS A 252 -18.29 -26.41 -2.54
N ALA A 253 -19.16 -26.80 -3.48
CA ALA A 253 -19.41 -26.07 -4.72
C ALA A 253 -20.92 -25.81 -4.88
N GLU A 254 -21.35 -24.56 -4.75
CA GLU A 254 -22.77 -24.17 -4.80
C GLU A 254 -23.01 -23.13 -5.91
N GLY A 255 -24.18 -23.15 -6.55
CA GLY A 255 -24.59 -22.15 -7.54
C GLY A 255 -24.59 -22.66 -8.98
N SER A 256 -23.87 -22.02 -9.90
CA SER A 256 -23.77 -22.48 -11.28
C SER A 256 -22.39 -22.30 -11.91
N LEU A 257 -21.88 -23.34 -12.57
CA LEU A 257 -20.54 -23.39 -13.15
C LEU A 257 -19.43 -23.14 -12.12
N THR A 258 -19.62 -23.58 -10.88
CA THR A 258 -18.65 -23.40 -9.79
C THR A 258 -17.74 -24.62 -9.63
N THR A 259 -16.49 -24.41 -9.22
CA THR A 259 -15.51 -25.49 -9.04
C THR A 259 -14.72 -25.30 -7.75
N ALA A 260 -14.80 -26.30 -6.86
CA ALA A 260 -14.02 -26.41 -5.63
C ALA A 260 -13.15 -27.68 -5.70
N SER A 261 -11.87 -27.53 -6.05
CA SER A 261 -11.02 -28.68 -6.43
C SER A 261 -9.97 -29.08 -5.39
N ALA A 262 -9.76 -28.25 -4.36
CA ALA A 262 -8.76 -28.49 -3.32
C ALA A 262 -9.39 -28.92 -1.99
N PHE A 263 -8.54 -29.44 -1.08
CA PHE A 263 -8.97 -29.81 0.27
C PHE A 263 -9.58 -28.60 0.99
N ASN A 264 -10.80 -28.78 1.51
CA ASN A 264 -11.55 -27.76 2.27
C ASN A 264 -11.79 -26.45 1.48
N SER A 265 -11.82 -26.51 0.15
CA SER A 265 -12.11 -25.36 -0.71
C SER A 265 -13.62 -25.09 -0.78
N HIS A 266 -14.01 -23.83 -0.91
CA HIS A 266 -15.40 -23.39 -1.02
C HIS A 266 -15.58 -22.49 -2.23
N ALA A 267 -16.48 -22.84 -3.14
CA ALA A 267 -16.85 -22.03 -4.30
C ALA A 267 -18.36 -21.83 -4.35
N GLU A 268 -18.84 -20.59 -4.34
CA GLU A 268 -20.27 -20.24 -4.38
C GLU A 268 -20.54 -19.19 -5.46
N GLY A 269 -21.68 -19.26 -6.15
CA GLY A 269 -22.16 -18.21 -7.06
C GLY A 269 -22.19 -18.62 -8.54
N TYR A 270 -21.65 -17.80 -9.46
CA TYR A 270 -21.66 -18.05 -10.90
C TYR A 270 -20.26 -18.00 -11.51
N THR A 271 -19.81 -19.10 -12.13
CA THR A 271 -18.46 -19.20 -12.73
C THR A 271 -17.36 -18.91 -11.70
N THR A 272 -17.43 -19.51 -10.52
CA THR A 272 -16.46 -19.31 -9.44
C THR A 272 -15.52 -20.50 -9.28
N LEU A 273 -14.27 -20.23 -8.87
CA LEU A 273 -13.19 -21.22 -8.85
C LEU A 273 -12.38 -21.13 -7.56
N ALA A 274 -12.41 -22.18 -6.74
CA ALA A 274 -11.60 -22.34 -5.54
C ALA A 274 -10.63 -23.52 -5.70
N GLU A 275 -9.35 -23.21 -5.97
CA GLU A 275 -8.31 -24.20 -6.29
C GLU A 275 -7.20 -24.30 -5.22
N GLY A 276 -7.15 -23.36 -4.28
CA GLY A 276 -6.19 -23.39 -3.18
C GLY A 276 -6.66 -24.25 -2.00
N TYR A 277 -5.72 -24.81 -1.23
CA TYR A 277 -6.03 -25.43 0.06
C TYR A 277 -6.77 -24.42 0.94
N ALA A 278 -7.95 -24.80 1.47
CA ALA A 278 -8.80 -23.92 2.28
C ALA A 278 -9.09 -22.54 1.64
N SER A 279 -9.18 -22.49 0.30
CA SER A 279 -9.58 -21.28 -0.43
C SER A 279 -11.09 -21.07 -0.41
N HIS A 280 -11.51 -19.80 -0.52
CA HIS A 280 -12.92 -19.40 -0.57
C HIS A 280 -13.12 -18.45 -1.77
N ALA A 281 -13.97 -18.82 -2.72
CA ALA A 281 -14.39 -17.97 -3.83
C ALA A 281 -15.92 -17.80 -3.84
N GLU A 282 -16.41 -16.57 -3.74
CA GLU A 282 -17.85 -16.26 -3.74
C GLU A 282 -18.16 -15.17 -4.78
N GLY A 283 -19.33 -15.23 -5.42
CA GLY A 283 -19.82 -14.16 -6.30
C GLY A 283 -19.92 -14.54 -7.79
N ASN A 284 -19.42 -13.70 -8.69
CA ASN A 284 -19.51 -13.91 -10.13
C ASN A 284 -18.15 -13.78 -10.81
N THR A 285 -17.71 -14.83 -11.50
CA THR A 285 -16.40 -14.87 -12.16
C THR A 285 -15.26 -14.64 -11.16
N THR A 286 -15.31 -15.27 -9.99
CA THR A 286 -14.32 -15.10 -8.91
C THR A 286 -13.37 -16.29 -8.83
N ILE A 287 -12.09 -16.03 -8.53
CA ILE A 287 -11.03 -17.03 -8.51
C ILE A 287 -10.23 -16.92 -7.21
N ALA A 288 -10.23 -17.97 -6.39
CA ALA A 288 -9.38 -18.12 -5.22
C ALA A 288 -8.42 -19.30 -5.43
N SER A 289 -7.24 -19.03 -6.02
CA SER A 289 -6.25 -20.06 -6.37
C SER A 289 -5.10 -20.18 -5.36
N GLY A 290 -4.93 -19.19 -4.47
CA GLY A 290 -3.94 -19.24 -3.41
C GLY A 290 -4.37 -20.10 -2.22
N ASN A 291 -3.42 -20.72 -1.51
CA ASN A 291 -3.74 -21.43 -0.26
C ASN A 291 -4.22 -20.43 0.81
N ASN A 292 -5.33 -20.73 1.48
CA ASN A 292 -6.05 -19.84 2.41
C ASN A 292 -6.45 -18.49 1.79
N SER A 293 -6.58 -18.42 0.45
CA SER A 293 -7.03 -17.20 -0.23
C SER A 293 -8.55 -17.01 -0.12
N HIS A 294 -8.98 -15.76 -0.19
CA HIS A 294 -10.39 -15.38 -0.19
C HIS A 294 -10.65 -14.42 -1.36
N ALA A 295 -11.59 -14.74 -2.24
CA ALA A 295 -12.04 -13.87 -3.33
C ALA A 295 -13.56 -13.71 -3.29
N GLU A 296 -14.06 -12.48 -3.22
CA GLU A 296 -15.50 -12.17 -3.19
C GLU A 296 -15.84 -11.06 -4.21
N GLY A 297 -17.01 -11.12 -4.85
CA GLY A 297 -17.55 -10.02 -5.67
C GLY A 297 -17.72 -10.35 -7.16
N PHE A 298 -17.33 -9.42 -8.05
CA PHE A 298 -17.48 -9.55 -9.51
C PHE A 298 -16.11 -9.47 -10.21
N THR A 299 -15.72 -10.52 -10.94
CA THR A 299 -14.42 -10.58 -11.63
C THR A 299 -13.25 -10.36 -10.66
N THR A 300 -13.22 -11.06 -9.53
CA THR A 300 -12.17 -10.91 -8.52
C THR A 300 -11.20 -12.10 -8.51
N THR A 301 -9.94 -11.87 -8.15
CA THR A 301 -8.91 -12.91 -8.14
C THR A 301 -8.00 -12.78 -6.92
N ALA A 302 -7.99 -13.80 -6.06
CA ALA A 302 -7.05 -13.96 -4.96
C ALA A 302 -6.08 -15.11 -5.27
N GLY A 303 -4.91 -14.77 -5.80
CA GLY A 303 -3.93 -15.73 -6.31
C GLY A 303 -2.77 -16.04 -5.35
N GLY A 304 -2.50 -15.15 -4.39
CA GLY A 304 -1.41 -15.28 -3.43
C GLY A 304 -1.75 -16.16 -2.22
N TYR A 305 -0.74 -16.72 -1.55
CA TYR A 305 -0.92 -17.36 -0.24
C TYR A 305 -1.56 -16.39 0.75
N ALA A 306 -2.67 -16.77 1.39
CA ALA A 306 -3.44 -15.94 2.33
C ALA A 306 -3.79 -14.54 1.78
N SER A 307 -3.98 -14.43 0.45
CA SER A 307 -4.42 -13.19 -0.19
C SER A 307 -5.93 -13.00 -0.05
N HIS A 308 -6.38 -11.75 -0.08
CA HIS A 308 -7.78 -11.37 0.02
C HIS A 308 -8.13 -10.37 -1.10
N ALA A 309 -9.12 -10.68 -1.93
CA ALA A 309 -9.61 -9.80 -2.98
C ALA A 309 -11.14 -9.64 -2.89
N GLU A 310 -11.63 -8.42 -2.73
CA GLU A 310 -13.07 -8.11 -2.62
C GLU A 310 -13.45 -6.98 -3.58
N GLY A 311 -14.67 -7.02 -4.15
CA GLY A 311 -15.24 -5.91 -4.91
C GLY A 311 -15.47 -6.20 -6.40
N ASN A 312 -15.09 -5.26 -7.29
CA ASN A 312 -15.30 -5.37 -8.73
C ASN A 312 -13.98 -5.25 -9.51
N THR A 313 -13.63 -6.28 -10.27
CA THR A 313 -12.39 -6.30 -11.07
C THR A 313 -11.16 -6.13 -10.17
N THR A 314 -11.08 -6.85 -9.06
CA THR A 314 -10.00 -6.73 -8.06
C THR A 314 -9.06 -7.92 -8.10
N THR A 315 -7.76 -7.68 -7.91
CA THR A 315 -6.74 -8.73 -7.94
C THR A 315 -5.78 -8.61 -6.76
N ALA A 316 -5.65 -9.66 -5.96
CA ALA A 316 -4.66 -9.81 -4.91
C ALA A 316 -3.76 -11.01 -5.22
N SER A 317 -2.57 -10.77 -5.78
CA SER A 317 -1.65 -11.83 -6.25
C SER A 317 -0.42 -12.02 -5.36
N GLY A 318 -0.09 -11.05 -4.50
CA GLY A 318 0.99 -11.15 -3.52
C GLY A 318 0.63 -12.04 -2.32
N GLY A 319 1.63 -12.62 -1.65
CA GLY A 319 1.41 -13.34 -0.38
C GLY A 319 0.97 -12.39 0.73
N ASN A 320 -0.11 -12.73 1.46
CA ASN A 320 -0.80 -11.86 2.41
C ASN A 320 -1.21 -10.48 1.82
N SER A 321 -1.42 -10.40 0.51
CA SER A 321 -1.89 -9.16 -0.13
C SER A 321 -3.40 -8.96 0.10
N HIS A 322 -3.83 -7.71 0.10
CA HIS A 322 -5.23 -7.33 0.24
C HIS A 322 -5.60 -6.32 -0.85
N ALA A 323 -6.67 -6.60 -1.62
CA ALA A 323 -7.20 -5.71 -2.63
C ALA A 323 -8.73 -5.55 -2.47
N GLU A 324 -9.21 -4.33 -2.26
CA GLU A 324 -10.63 -4.03 -2.07
C GLU A 324 -11.08 -2.86 -2.97
N GLY A 325 -12.30 -2.92 -3.52
CA GLY A 325 -12.93 -1.81 -4.24
C GLY A 325 -13.17 -2.07 -5.73
N VAL A 326 -12.81 -1.12 -6.61
CA VAL A 326 -13.07 -1.21 -8.06
C VAL A 326 -11.79 -1.06 -8.87
N ASN A 327 -11.46 -2.04 -9.71
CA ASN A 327 -10.22 -2.06 -10.50
C ASN A 327 -8.96 -1.93 -9.63
N THR A 328 -8.92 -2.60 -8.48
CA THR A 328 -7.77 -2.55 -7.55
C THR A 328 -6.82 -3.73 -7.74
N LEU A 329 -5.54 -3.50 -7.52
CA LEU A 329 -4.48 -4.48 -7.78
C LEU A 329 -3.43 -4.45 -6.66
N ALA A 330 -3.27 -5.57 -5.96
CA ALA A 330 -2.25 -5.78 -4.93
C ALA A 330 -1.32 -6.94 -5.34
N GLU A 331 -0.13 -6.63 -5.86
CA GLU A 331 0.83 -7.64 -6.36
C GLU A 331 1.98 -7.92 -5.38
N GLY A 332 2.34 -6.94 -4.56
CA GLY A 332 3.43 -7.08 -3.60
C GLY A 332 3.07 -8.01 -2.43
N SER A 333 4.06 -8.69 -1.86
CA SER A 333 3.86 -9.41 -0.59
C SER A 333 3.49 -8.42 0.52
N ASN A 334 2.45 -8.72 1.30
CA ASN A 334 1.85 -7.84 2.31
C ASN A 334 1.45 -6.45 1.76
N SER A 335 1.13 -6.36 0.47
CA SER A 335 0.61 -5.12 -0.12
C SER A 335 -0.87 -4.93 0.19
N HIS A 336 -1.31 -3.67 0.29
CA HIS A 336 -2.71 -3.28 0.49
C HIS A 336 -3.12 -2.27 -0.57
N ALA A 337 -4.16 -2.58 -1.35
CA ALA A 337 -4.73 -1.69 -2.36
C ALA A 337 -6.24 -1.50 -2.14
N GLU A 338 -6.68 -0.28 -1.89
CA GLU A 338 -8.08 0.02 -1.56
C GLU A 338 -8.61 1.23 -2.35
N GLY A 339 -9.87 1.16 -2.79
CA GLY A 339 -10.57 2.27 -3.47
C GLY A 339 -10.85 2.01 -4.96
N SER A 340 -10.49 2.92 -5.86
CA SER A 340 -10.81 2.83 -7.28
C SER A 340 -9.60 3.06 -8.17
N GLY A 341 -9.16 2.03 -8.91
CA GLY A 341 -7.96 2.10 -9.74
C GLY A 341 -6.64 2.11 -8.95
N SER A 342 -6.70 1.78 -7.65
CA SER A 342 -5.55 1.75 -6.74
C SER A 342 -4.66 0.54 -7.00
N GLN A 343 -3.35 0.75 -7.03
CA GLN A 343 -2.35 -0.27 -7.37
C GLN A 343 -1.20 -0.28 -6.35
N ALA A 344 -1.07 -1.38 -5.60
CA ALA A 344 0.04 -1.61 -4.67
C ALA A 344 0.95 -2.73 -5.20
N LEU A 345 2.03 -2.36 -5.87
CA LEU A 345 2.91 -3.29 -6.60
C LEU A 345 4.17 -3.68 -5.80
N GLY A 346 4.63 -2.80 -4.90
CA GLY A 346 5.82 -3.05 -4.08
C GLY A 346 5.56 -3.96 -2.88
N ILE A 347 6.61 -4.58 -2.33
CA ILE A 347 6.52 -5.34 -1.07
C ILE A 347 6.18 -4.38 0.07
N ASN A 348 5.18 -4.72 0.88
CA ASN A 348 4.61 -3.86 1.93
C ASN A 348 4.14 -2.49 1.41
N ALA A 349 3.79 -2.37 0.13
CA ALA A 349 3.25 -1.13 -0.42
C ALA A 349 1.79 -0.94 -0.02
N HIS A 350 1.39 0.31 0.18
CA HIS A 350 0.03 0.70 0.52
C HIS A 350 -0.48 1.74 -0.48
N ALA A 351 -1.58 1.44 -1.18
CA ALA A 351 -2.23 2.35 -2.13
C ALA A 351 -3.73 2.50 -1.79
N GLU A 352 -4.17 3.70 -1.41
CA GLU A 352 -5.56 3.96 -0.98
C GLU A 352 -6.14 5.17 -1.72
N GLY A 353 -7.39 5.08 -2.19
CA GLY A 353 -8.10 6.20 -2.82
C GLY A 353 -8.45 6.00 -4.29
N SER A 354 -8.26 7.01 -5.14
CA SER A 354 -8.62 6.96 -6.57
C SER A 354 -7.40 7.14 -7.47
N ASN A 355 -7.15 6.16 -8.35
CA ASN A 355 -6.01 6.12 -9.27
C ASN A 355 -4.67 6.30 -8.55
N THR A 356 -4.50 5.66 -7.39
CA THR A 356 -3.24 5.71 -6.62
C THR A 356 -2.30 4.59 -7.03
N LEU A 357 -1.00 4.86 -7.04
CA LEU A 357 0.04 3.89 -7.41
C LEU A 357 1.18 3.89 -6.38
N ALA A 358 1.27 2.83 -5.60
CA ALA A 358 2.41 2.55 -4.73
C ALA A 358 3.27 1.42 -5.33
N SER A 359 4.28 1.79 -6.12
CA SER A 359 5.13 0.81 -6.83
C SER A 359 6.48 0.54 -6.16
N GLY A 360 6.90 1.40 -5.22
CA GLY A 360 8.12 1.18 -4.44
C GLY A 360 7.91 0.21 -3.26
N ASN A 361 8.98 -0.46 -2.82
CA ASN A 361 8.91 -1.26 -1.59
C ASN A 361 8.71 -0.36 -0.37
N ASN A 362 7.76 -0.71 0.49
CA ASN A 362 7.29 0.11 1.62
C ASN A 362 6.82 1.51 1.21
N ALA A 363 6.36 1.68 -0.03
CA ALA A 363 5.79 2.95 -0.49
C ALA A 363 4.34 3.11 -0.01
N HIS A 364 3.93 4.35 0.25
CA HIS A 364 2.56 4.71 0.63
C HIS A 364 2.02 5.76 -0.34
N ALA A 365 0.91 5.48 -1.01
CA ALA A 365 0.22 6.40 -1.91
C ALA A 365 -1.25 6.54 -1.51
N GLU A 366 -1.69 7.73 -1.12
CA GLU A 366 -3.05 7.97 -0.60
C GLU A 366 -3.70 9.19 -1.26
N GLY A 367 -4.99 9.11 -1.58
CA GLY A 367 -5.76 10.24 -2.13
C GLY A 367 -6.19 10.06 -3.59
N ALA A 368 -6.00 11.07 -4.45
CA ALA A 368 -6.43 11.06 -5.85
C ALA A 368 -5.28 11.31 -6.83
N ASN A 369 -5.08 10.42 -7.80
CA ASN A 369 -4.00 10.48 -8.79
C ASN A 369 -2.61 10.59 -8.13
N THR A 370 -2.37 9.87 -7.04
CA THR A 370 -1.11 9.93 -6.28
C THR A 370 -0.16 8.80 -6.67
N VAL A 371 1.14 9.10 -6.74
CA VAL A 371 2.17 8.13 -7.16
C VAL A 371 3.32 8.12 -6.15
N ALA A 372 3.53 6.98 -5.51
CA ALA A 372 4.71 6.71 -4.68
C ALA A 372 5.54 5.57 -5.29
N SER A 373 6.59 5.92 -6.05
CA SER A 373 7.37 4.95 -6.82
C SER A 373 8.76 4.64 -6.25
N GLY A 374 9.27 5.48 -5.36
CA GLY A 374 10.54 5.25 -4.67
C GLY A 374 10.42 4.27 -3.49
N VAL A 375 11.53 3.66 -3.09
CA VAL A 375 11.56 2.81 -1.88
C VAL A 375 11.37 3.71 -0.66
N TYR A 376 10.44 3.36 0.25
CA TYR A 376 9.99 4.22 1.35
C TYR A 376 9.45 5.60 0.91
N ALA A 377 8.97 5.73 -0.32
CA ALA A 377 8.33 6.97 -0.76
C ALA A 377 6.92 7.11 -0.16
N HIS A 378 6.52 8.35 0.15
CA HIS A 378 5.20 8.67 0.67
C HIS A 378 4.58 9.77 -0.20
N ALA A 379 3.41 9.51 -0.79
CA ALA A 379 2.64 10.50 -1.56
C ALA A 379 1.20 10.57 -1.03
N GLU A 380 0.74 11.74 -0.58
CA GLU A 380 -0.60 11.95 -0.04
C GLU A 380 -1.27 13.18 -0.67
N GLY A 381 -2.57 13.11 -0.96
CA GLY A 381 -3.37 14.26 -1.42
C GLY A 381 -3.91 14.12 -2.85
N ALA A 382 -3.79 15.15 -3.69
CA ALA A 382 -4.32 15.17 -5.05
C ALA A 382 -3.23 15.52 -6.09
N ASP A 383 -3.08 14.69 -7.11
CA ASP A 383 -2.07 14.85 -8.17
C ASP A 383 -0.63 14.95 -7.60
N THR A 384 -0.32 14.15 -6.57
CA THR A 384 0.99 14.16 -5.90
C THR A 384 1.92 13.05 -6.39
N THR A 385 3.23 13.31 -6.41
CA THR A 385 4.22 12.33 -6.87
C THR A 385 5.47 12.34 -5.98
N ALA A 386 5.74 11.20 -5.34
CA ALA A 386 6.97 10.92 -4.60
C ALA A 386 7.75 9.80 -5.31
N SER A 387 8.75 10.15 -6.14
CA SER A 387 9.46 9.18 -6.98
C SER A 387 10.87 8.84 -6.52
N GLY A 388 11.46 9.64 -5.61
CA GLY A 388 12.77 9.35 -5.03
C GLY A 388 12.69 8.37 -3.86
N ASN A 389 13.79 7.69 -3.55
CA ASN A 389 13.86 6.87 -2.33
C ASN A 389 13.77 7.78 -1.10
N TYR A 390 12.98 7.39 -0.10
CA TYR A 390 12.71 8.19 1.10
C TYR A 390 12.14 9.59 0.79
N SER A 391 11.49 9.77 -0.38
CA SER A 391 10.85 11.04 -0.73
C SER A 391 9.46 11.16 -0.09
N HIS A 392 9.04 12.39 0.17
CA HIS A 392 7.73 12.70 0.73
C HIS A 392 7.05 13.81 -0.08
N ALA A 393 5.84 13.58 -0.56
CA ALA A 393 5.03 14.55 -1.29
C ALA A 393 3.61 14.63 -0.72
N GLU A 394 3.20 15.76 -0.15
CA GLU A 394 1.87 15.94 0.45
C GLU A 394 1.16 17.17 -0.16
N GLY A 395 -0.17 17.09 -0.38
CA GLY A 395 -0.99 18.24 -0.73
C GLY A 395 -1.61 18.18 -2.14
N SER A 396 -1.50 19.25 -2.93
CA SER A 396 -2.13 19.32 -4.27
C SER A 396 -1.14 19.70 -5.37
N SER A 397 -0.98 18.83 -6.37
CA SER A 397 -0.02 19.00 -7.45
C SER A 397 1.43 19.15 -6.95
N THR A 398 1.83 18.33 -5.97
CA THR A 398 3.15 18.37 -5.34
C THR A 398 4.07 17.27 -5.86
N GLN A 399 5.36 17.56 -5.99
CA GLN A 399 6.35 16.64 -6.58
C GLN A 399 7.63 16.57 -5.76
N ALA A 400 7.98 15.38 -5.26
CA ALA A 400 9.25 15.06 -4.63
C ALA A 400 9.98 13.97 -5.43
N THR A 401 10.84 14.38 -6.37
CA THR A 401 11.30 13.45 -7.44
C THR A 401 12.67 12.82 -7.22
N ASN A 402 13.42 13.25 -6.19
CA ASN A 402 14.78 12.80 -5.92
C ASN A 402 14.90 12.20 -4.50
N ASN A 403 16.00 11.52 -4.21
CA ASN A 403 16.17 10.85 -2.93
C ASN A 403 16.17 11.87 -1.77
N TYR A 404 15.43 11.56 -0.71
CA TYR A 404 15.24 12.42 0.46
C TYR A 404 14.60 13.79 0.15
N ALA A 405 14.00 13.98 -1.04
CA ALA A 405 13.27 15.19 -1.34
C ALA A 405 11.95 15.22 -0.58
N HIS A 406 11.56 16.40 -0.09
CA HIS A 406 10.31 16.65 0.61
C HIS A 406 9.57 17.81 -0.06
N ALA A 407 8.34 17.59 -0.51
CA ALA A 407 7.47 18.64 -1.04
C ALA A 407 6.10 18.63 -0.36
N GLU A 408 5.66 19.75 0.21
CA GLU A 408 4.32 19.88 0.81
C GLU A 408 3.60 21.16 0.33
N GLY A 409 2.26 21.18 0.36
CA GLY A 409 1.45 22.35 0.00
C GLY A 409 0.75 22.26 -1.36
N SER A 410 0.83 23.29 -2.20
CA SER A 410 0.17 23.33 -3.50
C SER A 410 1.08 23.82 -4.62
N LEU A 411 1.14 23.08 -5.73
CA LEU A 411 2.03 23.36 -6.87
C LEU A 411 3.51 23.43 -6.45
N THR A 412 3.92 22.63 -5.47
CA THR A 412 5.30 22.64 -4.93
C THR A 412 6.15 21.55 -5.57
N THR A 413 7.46 21.80 -5.71
CA THR A 413 8.38 20.85 -6.33
C THR A 413 9.72 20.84 -5.61
N ALA A 414 10.13 19.67 -5.13
CA ALA A 414 11.45 19.38 -4.60
C ALA A 414 12.11 18.31 -5.49
N ASN A 415 13.07 18.68 -6.33
CA ASN A 415 13.61 17.79 -7.38
C ASN A 415 15.12 17.52 -7.28
N ALA A 416 15.77 17.95 -6.20
CA ALA A 416 17.17 17.68 -5.92
C ALA A 416 17.35 16.79 -4.70
N PHE A 417 18.55 16.23 -4.54
CA PHE A 417 18.87 15.41 -3.37
C PHE A 417 18.73 16.24 -2.09
N ASN A 418 17.95 15.71 -1.13
CA ASN A 418 17.71 16.35 0.17
C ASN A 418 17.07 17.77 0.08
N SER A 419 16.40 18.11 -1.02
CA SER A 419 15.71 19.39 -1.17
C SER A 419 14.37 19.40 -0.46
N HIS A 420 13.97 20.54 0.11
CA HIS A 420 12.69 20.73 0.79
C HIS A 420 11.91 21.91 0.17
N ALA A 421 10.65 21.71 -0.20
CA ALA A 421 9.78 22.77 -0.73
C ALA A 421 8.40 22.74 -0.06
N GLU A 422 7.98 23.85 0.54
CA GLU A 422 6.67 23.99 1.20
C GLU A 422 5.93 25.26 0.75
N GLY A 423 4.59 25.28 0.83
CA GLY A 423 3.78 26.47 0.53
C GLY A 423 3.01 26.44 -0.81
N TYR A 424 3.02 27.54 -1.58
CA TYR A 424 2.28 27.67 -2.84
C TYR A 424 3.20 28.05 -4.00
N THR A 425 3.27 27.21 -5.04
CA THR A 425 4.12 27.44 -6.22
C THR A 425 5.61 27.59 -5.84
N THR A 426 6.12 26.75 -4.92
CA THR A 426 7.52 26.79 -4.49
C THR A 426 8.38 25.74 -5.19
N LEU A 427 9.65 26.07 -5.42
CA LEU A 427 10.61 25.20 -6.11
C LEU A 427 11.93 25.13 -5.34
N ALA A 428 12.30 23.92 -4.90
CA ALA A 428 13.63 23.62 -4.38
C ALA A 428 14.36 22.67 -5.35
N SER A 429 15.39 23.18 -6.02
CA SER A 429 16.11 22.46 -7.08
C SER A 429 17.62 22.40 -6.92
N GLY A 430 18.17 22.97 -5.84
CA GLY A 430 19.56 22.80 -5.46
C GLY A 430 19.75 21.62 -4.50
N TYR A 431 20.95 21.04 -4.46
CA TYR A 431 21.31 20.05 -3.43
C TYR A 431 21.07 20.65 -2.03
N ALA A 432 20.34 19.96 -1.15
CA ALA A 432 20.00 20.44 0.19
C ALA A 432 19.41 21.86 0.24
N SER A 433 18.69 22.28 -0.80
CA SER A 433 18.00 23.58 -0.85
C SER A 433 16.67 23.55 -0.10
N HIS A 434 16.23 24.70 0.40
CA HIS A 434 14.95 24.87 1.08
C HIS A 434 14.17 26.05 0.50
N ALA A 435 12.92 25.84 0.08
CA ALA A 435 12.04 26.91 -0.42
C ALA A 435 10.68 26.88 0.27
N GLU A 436 10.30 27.99 0.92
CA GLU A 436 9.02 28.13 1.63
C GLU A 436 8.28 29.42 1.23
N GLY A 437 6.95 29.45 1.42
CA GLY A 437 6.12 30.63 1.16
C GLY A 437 5.32 30.57 -0.16
N ASN A 438 5.35 31.65 -0.95
CA ASN A 438 4.53 31.79 -2.16
C ASN A 438 5.39 32.23 -3.35
N THR A 439 5.47 31.39 -4.38
CA THR A 439 6.27 31.65 -5.59
C THR A 439 7.78 31.77 -5.28
N SER A 440 8.26 31.07 -4.26
CA SER A 440 9.68 31.09 -3.82
C SER A 440 10.50 30.02 -4.55
N THR A 441 11.75 30.34 -4.92
CA THR A 441 12.66 29.41 -5.61
C THR A 441 14.03 29.34 -4.93
N ALA A 442 14.46 28.15 -4.52
CA ALA A 442 15.80 27.88 -4.01
C ALA A 442 16.53 26.94 -4.99
N SER A 443 17.34 27.49 -5.89
CA SER A 443 18.03 26.73 -6.94
C SER A 443 19.53 26.55 -6.69
N GLY A 444 20.11 27.30 -5.76
CA GLY A 444 21.49 27.12 -5.34
C GLY A 444 21.67 25.93 -4.40
N ASN A 445 22.83 25.27 -4.41
CA ASN A 445 23.12 24.23 -3.41
C ASN A 445 23.19 24.85 -2.01
N ASN A 446 22.53 24.23 -1.03
CA ASN A 446 22.37 24.73 0.34
C ASN A 446 21.69 26.11 0.43
N SER A 447 20.94 26.52 -0.60
CA SER A 447 20.23 27.81 -0.60
C SER A 447 18.92 27.74 0.18
N HIS A 448 18.48 28.90 0.68
CA HIS A 448 17.21 29.06 1.39
C HIS A 448 16.41 30.24 0.81
N ALA A 449 15.16 30.02 0.41
CA ALA A 449 14.26 31.07 -0.07
C ALA A 449 12.92 31.05 0.67
N GLU A 450 12.54 32.15 1.31
CA GLU A 450 11.28 32.30 2.05
C GLU A 450 10.53 33.59 1.64
N GLY A 451 9.21 33.63 1.79
CA GLY A 451 8.40 34.83 1.55
C GLY A 451 7.54 34.84 0.27
N PHE A 452 7.44 35.98 -0.41
CA PHE A 452 6.59 36.17 -1.61
C PHE A 452 7.43 36.53 -2.84
N THR A 453 7.49 35.62 -3.82
CA THR A 453 8.27 35.80 -5.06
C THR A 453 9.76 36.03 -4.76
N THR A 454 10.39 35.15 -3.98
CA THR A 454 11.82 35.26 -3.62
C THR A 454 12.66 34.21 -4.34
N SER A 455 13.94 34.50 -4.57
CA SER A 455 14.83 33.59 -5.29
C SER A 455 16.24 33.54 -4.68
N ALA A 456 16.66 32.35 -4.24
CA ALA A 456 18.00 32.06 -3.76
C ALA A 456 18.72 31.15 -4.77
N GLU A 457 19.55 31.74 -5.62
CA GLU A 457 20.16 31.06 -6.77
C GLU A 457 21.63 30.69 -6.54
N GLY A 458 22.31 31.41 -5.64
CA GLY A 458 23.72 31.19 -5.33
C GLY A 458 23.96 30.03 -4.36
N TYR A 459 25.17 29.46 -4.38
CA TYR A 459 25.60 28.47 -3.38
C TYR A 459 25.46 29.07 -1.96
N ALA A 460 24.76 28.38 -1.06
CA ALA A 460 24.50 28.82 0.32
C ALA A 460 23.91 30.25 0.43
N SER A 461 23.15 30.68 -0.58
CA SER A 461 22.46 31.98 -0.58
C SER A 461 21.16 31.94 0.24
N HIS A 462 20.74 33.09 0.77
CA HIS A 462 19.49 33.26 1.51
C HIS A 462 18.69 34.44 0.93
N SER A 463 17.40 34.23 0.64
CA SER A 463 16.49 35.27 0.15
C SER A 463 15.19 35.25 0.92
N GLU A 464 14.83 36.34 1.60
CA GLU A 464 13.59 36.49 2.36
C GLU A 464 12.82 37.77 1.98
N GLY A 465 11.54 37.86 2.34
CA GLY A 465 10.71 39.05 2.10
C GLY A 465 9.84 38.99 0.84
N SER A 466 9.87 40.03 0.00
CA SER A 466 9.01 40.16 -1.18
C SER A 466 9.78 40.60 -2.43
N ASN A 467 9.72 39.82 -3.51
CA ASN A 467 10.43 40.13 -4.75
C ASN A 467 11.95 40.26 -4.56
N THR A 468 12.56 39.44 -3.70
CA THR A 468 14.00 39.49 -3.39
C THR A 468 14.78 38.43 -4.18
N VAL A 469 16.04 38.73 -4.51
CA VAL A 469 16.92 37.82 -5.26
C VAL A 469 18.31 37.79 -4.63
N ALA A 470 18.76 36.62 -4.21
CA ALA A 470 20.13 36.35 -3.76
C ALA A 470 20.82 35.40 -4.75
N SER A 471 21.59 35.95 -5.70
CA SER A 471 22.23 35.18 -6.77
C SER A 471 23.74 34.97 -6.57
N GLY A 472 24.37 35.72 -5.66
CA GLY A 472 25.78 35.53 -5.31
C GLY A 472 25.99 34.34 -4.37
N SER A 473 27.19 33.74 -4.40
CA SER A 473 27.57 32.70 -3.44
C SER A 473 27.56 33.29 -2.02
N ARG A 474 26.83 32.67 -1.08
CA ARG A 474 26.65 33.13 0.31
C ARG A 474 26.09 34.55 0.41
N ALA A 475 25.28 34.96 -0.58
CA ALA A 475 24.60 36.24 -0.58
C ALA A 475 23.32 36.20 0.27
N HIS A 476 22.93 37.35 0.84
CA HIS A 476 21.71 37.53 1.61
C HIS A 476 20.86 38.69 1.05
N ALA A 477 19.61 38.45 0.68
CA ALA A 477 18.68 39.49 0.25
C ALA A 477 17.40 39.46 1.10
N GLU A 478 17.09 40.55 1.79
CA GLU A 478 15.86 40.71 2.59
C GLU A 478 15.11 42.00 2.25
N GLY A 479 13.82 42.08 2.59
CA GLY A 479 12.98 43.27 2.38
C GLY A 479 12.10 43.20 1.13
N VAL A 480 12.00 44.30 0.38
CA VAL A 480 11.12 44.44 -0.79
C VAL A 480 11.91 44.84 -2.03
N GLN A 481 11.85 44.03 -3.07
CA GLN A 481 12.52 44.28 -4.36
C GLN A 481 14.05 44.47 -4.22
N THR A 482 14.69 43.74 -3.32
CA THR A 482 16.13 43.80 -3.09
C THR A 482 16.89 42.75 -3.89
N THR A 483 18.16 42.99 -4.19
CA THR A 483 19.00 42.07 -4.96
C THR A 483 20.41 42.01 -4.40
N ALA A 484 20.87 40.83 -4.02
CA ALA A 484 22.24 40.55 -3.59
C ALA A 484 22.92 39.60 -4.59
N SER A 485 23.68 40.15 -5.54
CA SER A 485 24.30 39.39 -6.63
C SER A 485 25.82 39.26 -6.52
N GLY A 486 26.46 39.96 -5.58
CA GLY A 486 27.87 39.76 -5.26
C GLY A 486 28.07 38.58 -4.31
N ASP A 487 29.21 37.90 -4.40
CA ASP A 487 29.53 36.84 -3.43
C ASP A 487 29.67 37.45 -2.02
N PHE A 488 29.13 36.81 -0.99
CA PHE A 488 29.10 37.31 0.39
C PHE A 488 28.36 38.65 0.58
N SER A 489 27.58 39.09 -0.42
CA SER A 489 26.88 40.38 -0.36
C SER A 489 25.59 40.33 0.47
N HIS A 490 25.16 41.47 1.01
CA HIS A 490 23.93 41.61 1.78
C HIS A 490 23.15 42.86 1.31
N ALA A 491 21.91 42.68 0.84
CA ALA A 491 20.99 43.77 0.51
C ALA A 491 19.71 43.70 1.35
N GLU A 492 19.39 44.77 2.08
CA GLU A 492 18.15 44.91 2.87
C GLU A 492 17.38 46.20 2.52
N GLY A 493 16.09 46.25 2.85
CA GLY A 493 15.25 47.44 2.70
C GLY A 493 14.34 47.44 1.46
N LEU A 494 14.22 48.57 0.76
CA LEU A 494 13.32 48.74 -0.39
C LEU A 494 14.09 49.09 -1.66
N GLN A 495 14.08 48.23 -2.67
CA GLN A 495 14.78 48.48 -3.95
C GLN A 495 16.27 48.81 -3.78
N THR A 496 16.97 48.01 -2.98
CA THR A 496 18.42 48.09 -2.80
C THR A 496 19.12 46.97 -3.57
N THR A 497 20.34 47.23 -4.05
CA THR A 497 21.11 46.27 -4.85
C THR A 497 22.56 46.19 -4.37
N ALA A 498 23.01 45.00 -3.98
CA ALA A 498 24.41 44.70 -3.67
C ALA A 498 25.04 43.84 -4.77
N THR A 499 25.76 44.45 -5.72
CA THR A 499 26.39 43.73 -6.84
C THR A 499 27.85 43.36 -6.62
N HIS A 500 28.46 43.87 -5.54
CA HIS A 500 29.88 43.74 -5.26
C HIS A 500 30.13 42.71 -4.15
N ASN A 501 31.22 41.96 -4.26
CA ASN A 501 31.58 40.95 -3.26
C ASN A 501 31.72 41.55 -1.86
N GLY A 502 31.08 40.95 -0.85
CA GLY A 502 31.10 41.40 0.54
C GLY A 502 30.44 42.76 0.79
N ALA A 503 29.72 43.33 -0.17
CA ALA A 503 29.05 44.61 0.02
C ALA A 503 27.78 44.45 0.85
N HIS A 504 27.58 45.36 1.80
CA HIS A 504 26.34 45.49 2.56
C HIS A 504 25.64 46.80 2.18
N ILE A 505 24.33 46.75 1.93
CA ILE A 505 23.50 47.92 1.65
C ILE A 505 22.14 47.83 2.34
N MET A 506 21.74 48.93 2.96
CA MET A 506 20.43 49.07 3.63
C MET A 506 19.71 50.34 3.17
N GLY A 507 18.41 50.46 3.46
CA GLY A 507 17.64 51.68 3.23
C GLY A 507 16.71 51.58 2.02
N ARG A 508 16.68 52.61 1.16
CA ARG A 508 15.78 52.60 0.00
C ARG A 508 16.42 53.14 -1.28
N TYR A 509 16.11 52.51 -2.41
CA TYR A 509 16.48 52.94 -3.76
C TYR A 509 17.98 53.25 -3.90
N GLY A 510 18.82 52.22 -3.90
CA GLY A 510 20.27 52.42 -3.99
C GLY A 510 21.05 51.18 -4.42
N ALA A 511 22.26 51.38 -4.93
CA ALA A 511 23.16 50.32 -5.34
C ALA A 511 24.52 50.46 -4.64
N SER A 512 25.14 49.33 -4.27
CA SER A 512 26.48 49.32 -3.68
C SER A 512 27.54 49.73 -4.71
N LEU A 513 28.63 50.35 -4.24
CA LEU A 513 29.70 50.87 -5.10
C LEU A 513 31.02 50.10 -5.00
N TYR A 514 31.26 49.43 -3.87
CA TYR A 514 32.56 48.85 -3.54
C TYR A 514 32.42 47.46 -2.92
N THR A 515 33.44 46.61 -3.14
CA THR A 515 33.58 45.32 -2.44
C THR A 515 33.88 45.53 -0.95
N TYR A 516 33.46 44.57 -0.11
CA TYR A 516 33.72 44.54 1.34
C TYR A 516 33.46 45.89 2.04
N SER A 517 32.34 46.54 1.70
CA SER A 517 32.03 47.92 2.10
C SER A 517 30.57 48.07 2.54
N TRP A 518 30.27 49.07 3.36
CA TRP A 518 28.94 49.32 3.91
C TRP A 518 28.30 50.59 3.32
N HIS A 519 27.02 50.52 2.95
CA HIS A 519 26.29 51.57 2.24
C HIS A 519 24.91 51.82 2.86
N VAL A 520 24.51 53.09 2.97
CA VAL A 520 23.14 53.50 3.33
C VAL A 520 22.48 54.15 2.13
N ALA A 521 21.42 53.56 1.62
CA ALA A 521 20.62 54.08 0.52
C ALA A 521 19.53 55.04 1.00
N ASN A 522 19.33 56.12 0.24
CA ASN A 522 18.25 57.08 0.46
C ASN A 522 17.80 57.71 -0.87
N GLY A 523 17.67 56.91 -1.92
CA GLY A 523 17.03 57.35 -3.14
C GLY A 523 15.53 57.58 -2.95
N THR A 524 14.88 58.07 -4.00
CA THR A 524 13.44 58.40 -3.97
C THR A 524 12.59 57.55 -4.92
N SER A 525 13.22 56.91 -5.90
CA SER A 525 12.59 55.98 -6.84
C SER A 525 13.66 55.10 -7.49
N ALA A 526 13.24 54.06 -8.23
CA ALA A 526 14.16 53.20 -8.97
C ALA A 526 15.01 53.97 -9.99
N ASP A 527 14.46 55.04 -10.58
CA ASP A 527 15.16 55.92 -11.53
C ASP A 527 16.01 56.99 -10.83
N ALA A 528 15.83 57.19 -9.53
CA ALA A 528 16.50 58.19 -8.71
C ALA A 528 17.12 57.54 -7.48
N GLN A 529 18.07 56.64 -7.75
CA GLN A 529 18.87 55.97 -6.72
C GLN A 529 19.81 56.96 -6.01
N GLY A 530 20.12 56.70 -4.75
CA GLY A 530 21.04 57.55 -3.99
C GLY A 530 21.58 56.89 -2.73
N LEU A 531 22.76 57.34 -2.29
CA LEU A 531 23.43 56.90 -1.07
C LEU A 531 23.61 58.08 -0.11
N ALA A 532 23.18 57.90 1.14
CA ALA A 532 23.37 58.88 2.21
C ALA A 532 24.76 58.75 2.87
N ALA A 533 25.30 57.53 2.92
CA ALA A 533 26.61 57.26 3.53
C ALA A 533 27.28 56.02 2.91
N VAL A 534 28.62 56.03 2.88
CA VAL A 534 29.44 54.89 2.47
C VAL A 534 30.68 54.78 3.35
N LEU A 535 30.90 53.62 3.96
CA LEU A 535 32.19 53.23 4.56
C LEU A 535 32.89 52.27 3.59
N GLN A 536 33.91 52.78 2.91
CA GLN A 536 34.69 52.01 1.94
C GLN A 536 35.72 51.15 2.66
N GLY A 537 35.56 49.83 2.60
CA GLY A 537 36.41 48.89 3.35
C GLY A 537 37.88 48.91 2.91
N SER A 538 38.14 49.00 1.62
CA SER A 538 39.51 48.92 1.07
C SER A 538 40.43 50.06 1.53
N THR A 539 39.87 51.22 1.83
CA THR A 539 40.62 52.43 2.26
C THR A 539 40.34 52.81 3.71
N GLY A 540 39.18 52.43 4.26
CA GLY A 540 38.66 52.95 5.52
C GLY A 540 38.01 54.33 5.39
N ASN A 541 37.82 54.84 4.16
CA ASN A 541 37.23 56.16 3.94
C ASN A 541 35.73 56.17 4.25
N MET A 542 35.28 57.24 4.91
CA MET A 542 33.86 57.50 5.16
C MET A 542 33.38 58.66 4.28
N TYR A 543 32.31 58.42 3.52
CA TYR A 543 31.63 59.42 2.70
C TYR A 543 30.24 59.67 3.30
N ILE A 544 29.87 60.95 3.49
CA ILE A 544 28.57 61.36 4.00
C ILE A 544 27.98 62.40 3.05
N ASP A 545 26.79 62.11 2.50
CA ASP A 545 26.02 63.06 1.69
C ASP A 545 25.12 63.91 2.61
N GLY A 546 25.75 64.78 3.39
CA GLY A 546 25.09 65.55 4.44
C GLY A 546 26.08 66.16 5.44
N ASN A 547 25.60 66.46 6.66
CA ASN A 547 26.42 67.02 7.74
C ASN A 547 26.71 65.96 8.81
N TYR A 548 27.95 65.96 9.34
CA TYR A 548 28.30 65.21 10.54
C TYR A 548 28.12 66.09 11.79
N PHE A 549 27.19 65.70 12.67
CA PHE A 549 26.91 66.42 13.92
C PHE A 549 27.57 65.69 15.11
N SER A 550 28.66 66.25 15.62
CA SER A 550 29.38 65.75 16.80
C SER A 550 28.96 66.47 18.09
N GLY A 551 29.18 65.85 19.25
CA GLY A 551 28.96 66.49 20.57
C GLY A 551 30.08 67.41 21.07
N GLY A 552 31.30 67.31 20.53
CA GLY A 552 32.44 68.16 20.89
C GLY A 552 32.39 69.56 20.26
N ALA A 553 33.30 70.45 20.65
CA ALA A 553 33.26 71.87 20.23
C ALA A 553 34.49 72.33 19.42
N ASP A 554 35.44 71.44 19.17
CA ASP A 554 36.77 71.73 18.64
C ASP A 554 37.28 70.64 17.69
N TYR A 555 38.01 71.08 16.66
CA TYR A 555 38.81 70.19 15.84
C TYR A 555 40.22 70.11 16.44
N ALA A 556 40.67 68.89 16.65
CA ALA A 556 41.95 68.60 17.25
C ALA A 556 42.77 67.64 16.39
N GLU A 557 44.06 67.56 16.69
CA GLU A 557 44.97 66.59 16.10
C GLU A 557 45.91 66.08 17.20
N MET A 558 46.35 64.83 17.08
CA MET A 558 47.28 64.25 18.05
C MET A 558 48.73 64.63 17.71
N TYR A 559 49.48 65.03 18.72
CA TYR A 559 50.90 65.36 18.59
C TYR A 559 51.74 64.60 19.63
N GLU A 560 52.96 64.24 19.25
CA GLU A 560 53.93 63.66 20.18
C GLU A 560 54.59 64.76 21.01
N THR A 561 54.75 64.56 22.31
CA THR A 561 55.40 65.53 23.21
C THR A 561 56.91 65.45 23.10
N LEU A 562 57.57 66.61 23.22
CA LEU A 562 59.02 66.75 23.02
C LEU A 562 59.85 65.88 23.99
N ASP A 563 59.40 65.78 25.25
CA ASP A 563 60.09 65.06 26.32
C ASP A 563 59.54 63.64 26.57
N GLY A 564 58.52 63.23 25.81
CA GLY A 564 57.88 61.93 25.94
C GLY A 564 56.93 61.80 27.13
N THR A 565 56.61 62.90 27.82
CA THR A 565 55.66 62.92 28.94
C THR A 565 54.33 63.56 28.53
N GLY A 566 53.23 63.13 29.16
CA GLY A 566 51.91 63.69 28.87
C GLY A 566 51.77 65.14 29.33
N ILE A 567 51.03 65.94 28.57
CA ILE A 567 50.64 67.30 28.96
C ILE A 567 49.16 67.27 29.32
N GLU A 568 48.83 67.75 30.52
CA GLU A 568 47.44 67.79 30.98
C GLU A 568 46.57 68.77 30.15
N PRO A 569 45.25 68.55 30.07
CA PRO A 569 44.35 69.46 29.36
C PRO A 569 44.41 70.90 29.87
N GLY A 570 44.27 71.85 28.95
CA GLY A 570 44.16 73.28 29.20
C GLY A 570 45.46 74.07 29.18
N TYR A 571 46.60 73.47 28.85
CA TYR A 571 47.85 74.20 28.56
C TYR A 571 47.93 74.61 27.09
N PHE A 572 48.45 75.81 26.84
CA PHE A 572 48.88 76.22 25.52
C PHE A 572 50.15 75.46 25.12
N VAL A 573 50.22 75.03 23.87
CA VAL A 573 51.37 74.33 23.31
C VAL A 573 51.88 74.99 22.04
N THR A 574 53.17 74.82 21.79
CA THR A 574 53.85 75.25 20.57
C THR A 574 54.60 74.07 19.94
N LEU A 575 55.01 74.23 18.68
CA LEU A 575 55.82 73.24 17.95
C LEU A 575 57.31 73.51 18.16
N ASP A 576 58.06 72.43 18.41
CA ASP A 576 59.51 72.37 18.28
C ASP A 576 59.85 71.19 17.36
N GLY A 577 60.12 71.50 16.08
CA GLY A 577 60.12 70.50 15.02
C GLY A 577 58.71 69.94 14.77
N ASP A 578 58.57 68.61 14.83
CA ASP A 578 57.32 67.87 14.66
C ASP A 578 56.65 67.49 16.00
N LYS A 579 57.22 67.92 17.13
CA LYS A 579 56.75 67.62 18.48
C LYS A 579 56.21 68.86 19.19
N VAL A 580 55.39 68.63 20.22
CA VAL A 580 54.80 69.69 21.03
C VAL A 580 55.42 69.80 22.41
N ARG A 581 55.48 71.04 22.91
CA ARG A 581 55.80 71.37 24.30
C ARG A 581 54.89 72.48 24.80
N ILE A 582 54.85 72.68 26.11
CA ILE A 582 54.16 73.82 26.72
C ILE A 582 54.73 75.12 26.14
N ALA A 583 53.84 76.01 25.72
CA ALA A 583 54.20 77.31 25.17
C ALA A 583 54.57 78.31 26.28
N THR A 584 55.45 79.24 25.96
CA THR A 584 55.88 80.34 26.83
C THR A 584 55.45 81.68 26.22
N GLN A 585 55.55 82.77 26.99
CA GLN A 585 55.23 84.10 26.46
C GLN A 585 56.18 84.56 25.32
N SER A 586 57.34 83.90 25.19
CA SER A 586 58.35 84.19 24.16
C SER A 586 58.10 83.49 22.83
N ASP A 587 57.17 82.53 22.79
CA ASP A 587 56.88 81.75 21.60
C ASP A 587 56.03 82.56 20.61
N GLY A 588 56.58 82.82 19.42
CA GLY A 588 55.91 83.59 18.37
C GLY A 588 54.83 82.81 17.61
N TYR A 589 54.80 81.49 17.78
CA TYR A 589 53.80 80.60 17.20
C TYR A 589 53.18 79.75 18.30
N LEU A 590 51.86 79.66 18.30
CA LEU A 590 51.09 78.81 19.19
C LEU A 590 50.32 77.83 18.33
N LEU A 591 50.49 76.54 18.60
CA LEU A 591 49.83 75.49 17.85
C LEU A 591 48.37 75.35 18.27
N GLY A 592 48.13 75.29 19.58
CA GLY A 592 46.85 74.86 20.11
C GLY A 592 46.81 74.82 21.63
N ILE A 593 45.72 74.26 22.14
CA ILE A 593 45.53 73.97 23.56
C ILE A 593 45.26 72.48 23.72
N VAL A 594 45.90 71.83 24.69
CA VAL A 594 45.62 70.42 24.96
C VAL A 594 44.16 70.24 25.40
N THR A 595 43.42 69.38 24.72
CA THR A 595 41.98 69.14 24.90
C THR A 595 41.70 67.67 25.20
N SER A 596 40.57 67.38 25.85
CA SER A 596 40.17 66.01 26.22
C SER A 596 38.82 65.58 25.64
N THR A 597 38.06 66.51 25.04
CA THR A 597 36.71 66.22 24.49
C THR A 597 36.49 66.84 23.10
N PRO A 598 37.42 66.60 22.14
CA PRO A 598 37.31 67.14 20.80
C PRO A 598 36.11 66.59 20.03
N SER A 599 35.61 67.38 19.08
CA SER A 599 34.57 67.00 18.11
C SER A 599 35.11 66.02 17.07
N ILE A 600 36.29 66.30 16.54
CA ILE A 600 37.01 65.49 15.55
C ILE A 600 38.49 65.48 15.95
N VAL A 601 39.13 64.31 15.87
CA VAL A 601 40.57 64.15 16.11
C VAL A 601 41.25 63.59 14.88
N ALA A 602 42.15 64.38 14.30
CA ALA A 602 43.04 63.94 13.23
C ALA A 602 44.32 63.27 13.78
N ASP A 603 44.97 62.49 12.92
CA ASP A 603 46.19 61.74 13.20
C ASP A 603 46.12 60.84 14.46
N ALA A 604 44.93 60.37 14.84
CA ALA A 604 44.76 59.58 16.06
C ALA A 604 45.25 58.12 15.92
N ALA A 605 45.20 57.56 14.70
CA ALA A 605 45.57 56.17 14.41
C ALA A 605 44.87 55.11 15.30
N GLU A 606 43.63 55.37 15.75
CA GLU A 606 42.96 54.54 16.77
C GLU A 606 42.84 53.04 16.45
N LEU A 607 42.66 52.68 15.17
CA LEU A 607 42.34 51.30 14.80
C LEU A 607 43.57 50.43 14.53
N ARG A 608 44.70 51.04 14.15
CA ARG A 608 45.92 50.33 13.72
C ARG A 608 47.10 51.27 13.62
N TRP A 609 48.30 50.70 13.56
CA TRP A 609 49.52 51.45 13.28
C TRP A 609 49.37 52.33 12.03
N LYS A 610 49.83 53.58 12.12
CA LYS A 610 49.57 54.62 11.10
C LYS A 610 50.06 54.26 9.70
N ASP A 611 51.15 53.48 9.62
CA ASP A 611 51.78 53.04 8.38
C ASP A 611 51.53 51.54 8.13
N TYR A 612 50.43 50.99 8.66
CA TYR A 612 50.06 49.57 8.52
C TYR A 612 50.02 49.11 7.05
N TYR A 613 49.53 49.99 6.17
CA TYR A 613 49.58 49.76 4.72
C TYR A 613 50.70 50.57 4.08
N LEU A 614 51.19 50.06 2.96
CA LEU A 614 52.16 50.75 2.13
C LEU A 614 51.49 51.91 1.40
N HIS A 615 52.05 53.10 1.56
CA HIS A 615 51.57 54.31 0.91
C HIS A 615 52.51 54.77 -0.22
N ASP A 616 52.00 55.55 -1.16
CA ASP A 616 52.83 56.34 -2.08
C ASP A 616 53.37 57.63 -1.42
N GLU A 617 54.12 58.43 -2.20
CA GLU A 617 54.72 59.69 -1.71
C GLU A 617 53.70 60.74 -1.26
N TRP A 618 52.42 60.57 -1.62
CA TRP A 618 51.30 61.46 -1.30
C TRP A 618 50.33 60.86 -0.28
N ARG A 619 50.73 59.79 0.42
CA ARG A 619 49.93 59.07 1.44
C ARG A 619 48.74 58.27 0.89
N ASN A 620 48.63 58.05 -0.41
CA ASN A 620 47.59 57.13 -0.93
C ASN A 620 48.01 55.68 -0.66
N VAL A 621 47.06 54.86 -0.23
CA VAL A 621 47.28 53.41 -0.05
C VAL A 621 47.58 52.76 -1.40
N ARG A 622 48.62 51.92 -1.46
CA ARG A 622 48.93 51.10 -2.63
C ARG A 622 48.20 49.77 -2.58
N PHE A 623 47.69 49.35 -3.72
CA PHE A 623 46.96 48.10 -3.89
C PHE A 623 47.75 47.13 -4.76
N GLN A 624 47.53 45.84 -4.52
CA GLN A 624 48.00 44.74 -5.33
C GLN A 624 46.83 43.90 -5.80
N GLU A 625 46.97 43.26 -6.96
CA GLU A 625 46.05 42.25 -7.43
C GLU A 625 46.42 40.89 -6.81
N VAL A 626 45.46 40.28 -6.12
CA VAL A 626 45.60 38.96 -5.48
C VAL A 626 44.69 37.98 -6.22
N THR A 627 45.26 36.87 -6.68
CA THR A 627 44.47 35.77 -7.26
C THR A 627 43.86 34.95 -6.13
N ILE A 628 42.53 34.90 -6.08
CA ILE A 628 41.76 34.01 -5.24
C ILE A 628 41.56 32.70 -6.02
N PRO A 629 42.04 31.56 -5.52
CA PRO A 629 41.86 30.27 -6.19
C PRO A 629 40.37 29.88 -6.21
N GLU A 630 40.01 28.97 -7.10
CA GLU A 630 38.68 28.37 -7.10
C GLU A 630 38.42 27.59 -5.79
N GLU A 631 37.19 27.66 -5.30
CA GLU A 631 36.71 26.87 -4.17
C GLU A 631 35.95 25.64 -4.70
N ARG A 632 36.17 24.49 -4.07
CA ARG A 632 35.51 23.23 -4.44
C ARG A 632 34.80 22.62 -3.23
N ASP A 633 33.68 21.95 -3.46
CA ASP A 633 33.00 21.13 -2.44
C ASP A 633 33.75 19.83 -2.14
N GLU A 634 33.24 19.03 -1.20
CA GLU A 634 33.83 17.74 -0.79
C GLU A 634 33.85 16.71 -1.94
N GLU A 635 32.96 16.88 -2.93
CA GLU A 635 32.83 16.07 -4.13
C GLU A 635 33.72 16.56 -5.30
N GLY A 636 34.41 17.69 -5.13
CA GLY A 636 35.33 18.27 -6.10
C GLY A 636 34.68 19.17 -7.16
N ASN A 637 33.41 19.51 -7.06
CA ASN A 637 32.74 20.47 -7.95
C ASN A 637 33.17 21.90 -7.59
N ILE A 638 33.32 22.76 -8.60
CA ILE A 638 33.66 24.17 -8.39
C ILE A 638 32.42 24.88 -7.83
N ILE A 639 32.51 25.38 -6.59
CA ILE A 639 31.45 26.17 -5.92
C ILE A 639 31.72 27.67 -5.97
N ALA A 640 32.98 28.07 -6.20
CA ALA A 640 33.35 29.44 -6.55
C ALA A 640 34.50 29.42 -7.58
N PRO A 641 34.40 30.12 -8.72
CA PRO A 641 35.48 30.18 -9.69
C PRO A 641 36.66 30.99 -9.16
N ALA A 642 37.85 30.72 -9.68
CA ALA A 642 39.01 31.57 -9.41
C ALA A 642 38.72 33.02 -9.84
N SER A 643 39.12 33.97 -9.01
CA SER A 643 38.89 35.41 -9.23
C SER A 643 40.12 36.22 -8.85
N THR A 644 40.10 37.52 -9.17
CA THR A 644 41.14 38.45 -8.75
C THR A 644 40.53 39.55 -7.89
N GLU A 645 41.23 39.91 -6.81
CA GLU A 645 40.80 40.93 -5.86
C GLU A 645 41.91 41.98 -5.69
N GLN A 646 41.53 43.25 -5.57
CA GLN A 646 42.45 44.33 -5.21
C GLN A 646 42.53 44.46 -3.68
N GLN A 647 43.70 44.17 -3.12
CA GLN A 647 43.94 44.25 -1.67
C GLN A 647 45.02 45.30 -1.35
N PRO A 648 44.92 46.02 -0.21
CA PRO A 648 45.95 46.95 0.21
C PRO A 648 47.23 46.19 0.58
N ILE A 649 48.38 46.75 0.17
CA ILE A 649 49.69 46.13 0.43
C ILE A 649 50.08 46.41 1.88
N LEU A 650 50.41 45.38 2.66
CA LEU A 650 50.97 45.55 4.00
C LEU A 650 52.35 46.21 3.91
N ASN A 651 52.62 47.14 4.82
CA ASN A 651 53.95 47.74 4.91
C ASN A 651 54.97 46.68 5.39
N PRO A 652 56.08 46.45 4.67
CA PRO A 652 57.12 45.49 5.09
C PRO A 652 57.74 45.76 6.47
N GLU A 653 57.62 46.99 6.97
CA GLU A 653 58.07 47.37 8.31
C GLU A 653 57.08 46.99 9.42
N TRP A 654 55.85 46.58 9.07
CA TRP A 654 54.88 46.14 10.05
C TRP A 654 55.25 44.76 10.61
N ASP A 655 55.34 44.67 11.94
CA ASP A 655 55.62 43.43 12.67
C ASP A 655 54.33 42.87 13.31
N PRO A 656 53.81 41.71 12.85
CA PRO A 656 52.61 41.09 13.42
C PRO A 656 52.77 40.61 14.86
N SER A 657 54.00 40.46 15.37
CA SER A 657 54.26 40.00 16.75
C SER A 657 54.13 41.12 17.78
N MET A 658 54.15 42.39 17.35
CA MET A 658 54.00 43.53 18.23
C MET A 658 52.54 43.89 18.46
N ALA A 659 52.14 43.98 19.73
CA ALA A 659 50.84 44.53 20.10
C ALA A 659 50.78 46.03 19.78
N TYR A 660 49.76 46.46 19.04
CA TYR A 660 49.55 47.87 18.74
C TYR A 660 48.88 48.60 19.91
N ILE A 661 49.46 49.71 20.35
CA ILE A 661 48.88 50.62 21.34
C ILE A 661 48.50 51.92 20.61
N PRO A 662 47.19 52.26 20.52
CA PRO A 662 46.71 53.51 19.93
C PRO A 662 47.39 54.74 20.53
N ARG A 663 47.53 55.82 19.74
CA ARG A 663 48.13 57.07 20.26
C ARG A 663 47.38 57.60 21.48
N SER A 664 46.05 57.50 21.51
CA SER A 664 45.22 57.89 22.65
C SER A 664 45.57 57.20 23.98
N GLN A 665 46.29 56.07 23.95
CA GLN A 665 46.70 55.29 25.12
C GLN A 665 48.20 55.40 25.42
N ARG A 666 48.94 56.22 24.68
CA ARG A 666 50.38 56.42 24.84
C ARG A 666 50.65 57.76 25.51
N GLU A 667 51.45 57.73 26.57
CA GLU A 667 51.71 58.90 27.42
C GLU A 667 52.39 60.03 26.65
N GLU A 668 53.22 59.69 25.66
CA GLU A 668 53.92 60.66 24.82
C GLU A 668 53.02 61.34 23.78
N TRP A 669 51.73 60.99 23.67
CA TRP A 669 50.79 61.59 22.70
C TRP A 669 49.71 62.40 23.39
N VAL A 670 49.53 63.65 22.94
CA VAL A 670 48.51 64.57 23.47
C VAL A 670 47.59 65.05 22.36
N THR A 671 46.32 65.26 22.69
CA THR A 671 45.33 65.79 21.74
C THR A 671 45.31 67.30 21.82
N VAL A 672 45.66 67.98 20.73
CA VAL A 672 45.78 69.43 20.69
C VAL A 672 44.62 70.02 19.90
N GLY A 673 43.76 70.79 20.56
CA GLY A 673 42.70 71.55 19.94
C GLY A 673 43.28 72.69 19.12
N LEU A 674 43.06 72.64 17.81
CA LEU A 674 43.60 73.60 16.84
C LEU A 674 42.61 74.69 16.48
N ILE A 675 41.32 74.44 16.65
CA ILE A 675 40.26 75.43 16.42
C ILE A 675 39.00 75.02 17.18
N GLY A 676 38.30 75.99 17.75
CA GLY A 676 37.04 75.74 18.45
C GLY A 676 36.94 76.42 19.80
N LYS A 677 36.00 75.94 20.62
CA LYS A 677 35.77 76.46 21.98
C LYS A 677 36.55 75.61 22.97
N LEU A 678 37.73 76.08 23.37
CA LEU A 678 38.68 75.31 24.17
C LEU A 678 38.70 75.80 25.61
N LEU A 679 38.79 74.85 26.55
CA LEU A 679 39.01 75.15 27.96
C LEU A 679 40.51 75.33 28.20
N VAL A 680 40.87 76.39 28.91
CA VAL A 680 42.25 76.77 29.17
C VAL A 680 42.43 77.03 30.66
N ARG A 681 43.57 76.60 31.19
CA ARG A 681 44.02 76.95 32.53
C ARG A 681 44.34 78.44 32.55
N ASP A 682 43.90 79.13 33.58
CA ASP A 682 44.01 80.59 33.69
C ASP A 682 44.68 80.97 35.01
N ASP A 683 45.58 81.95 34.96
CA ASP A 683 46.30 82.48 36.13
C ASP A 683 45.43 83.40 37.01
N GLY A 684 44.19 83.64 36.58
CA GLY A 684 43.18 84.45 37.27
C GLY A 684 43.05 85.87 36.74
N THR A 685 43.93 86.28 35.82
CA THR A 685 43.95 87.66 35.29
C THR A 685 43.03 87.85 34.08
N CYS A 686 42.69 86.78 33.35
CA CYS A 686 41.89 86.88 32.14
C CYS A 686 40.46 87.38 32.40
N THR A 687 39.99 88.35 31.61
CA THR A 687 38.63 88.90 31.73
C THR A 687 37.74 88.44 30.58
N VAL A 688 36.46 88.17 30.87
CA VAL A 688 35.47 87.85 29.82
C VAL A 688 35.36 89.03 28.87
N ASN A 689 35.36 88.76 27.56
CA ASN A 689 35.48 89.75 26.47
C ASN A 689 36.87 90.36 26.25
N GLY A 690 37.86 90.04 27.10
CA GLY A 690 39.26 90.35 26.87
C GLY A 690 39.97 89.33 25.99
N TYR A 691 41.29 89.46 25.89
CA TYR A 691 42.17 88.51 25.21
C TYR A 691 43.15 87.89 26.19
N CYS A 692 43.63 86.69 25.86
CA CYS A 692 44.67 86.01 26.61
C CYS A 692 45.76 85.43 25.71
N MET A 693 46.96 85.34 26.26
CA MET A 693 48.12 84.64 25.71
C MET A 693 48.73 83.73 26.79
N PRO A 694 49.54 82.73 26.44
CA PRO A 694 50.28 81.96 27.44
C PRO A 694 51.29 82.85 28.18
N ASN A 695 51.40 82.64 29.49
CA ASN A 695 52.55 83.08 30.27
C ASN A 695 53.72 82.06 30.14
N ASP A 696 54.79 82.24 30.91
CA ASP A 696 55.94 81.32 30.90
C ASP A 696 55.61 79.88 31.37
N ASP A 697 54.48 79.67 32.06
CA ASP A 697 53.99 78.35 32.49
C ASP A 697 52.96 77.74 31.51
N GLY A 698 52.71 78.40 30.37
CA GLY A 698 51.76 77.97 29.34
C GLY A 698 50.29 77.99 29.75
N VAL A 699 49.95 78.76 30.80
CA VAL A 699 48.57 79.05 31.18
C VAL A 699 48.15 80.43 30.67
N ALA A 700 46.85 80.64 30.49
CA ALA A 700 46.31 81.90 30.04
C ALA A 700 46.58 83.03 31.03
N THR A 701 47.13 84.13 30.54
CA THR A 701 47.24 85.42 31.23
C THR A 701 46.62 86.53 30.37
N ASN A 702 46.15 87.60 31.00
CA ASN A 702 45.52 88.72 30.32
C ASN A 702 46.50 89.39 29.34
N ALA A 703 46.03 89.61 28.11
CA ALA A 703 46.82 90.24 27.06
C ALA A 703 45.98 91.25 26.26
N ASP A 704 46.64 92.19 25.60
CA ASP A 704 45.97 93.18 24.73
C ASP A 704 45.51 92.57 23.39
N SER A 705 46.06 91.41 23.03
CA SER A 705 45.76 90.64 21.83
C SER A 705 45.97 89.14 22.10
N GLY A 706 45.42 88.27 21.26
CA GLY A 706 45.55 86.81 21.42
C GLY A 706 44.20 86.13 21.25
N TYR A 707 43.91 85.14 22.11
CA TYR A 707 42.67 84.38 22.04
C TYR A 707 41.54 85.03 22.83
N ARG A 708 40.35 85.07 22.22
CA ARG A 708 39.19 85.74 22.82
C ARG A 708 38.64 84.92 23.97
N VAL A 709 38.57 85.50 25.16
CA VAL A 709 37.96 84.88 26.34
C VAL A 709 36.44 84.98 26.23
N MET A 710 35.76 83.83 26.14
CA MET A 710 34.32 83.72 25.95
C MET A 710 33.56 83.67 27.28
N LYS A 711 34.03 82.86 28.22
CA LYS A 711 33.45 82.72 29.56
C LYS A 711 34.49 82.23 30.55
N ARG A 712 34.27 82.53 31.84
CA ARG A 712 34.99 81.90 32.94
C ARG A 712 34.20 80.67 33.39
N THR A 713 34.84 79.51 33.45
CA THR A 713 34.20 78.23 33.84
C THR A 713 34.58 77.79 35.25
N GLY A 714 35.66 78.34 35.82
CA GLY A 714 36.06 78.15 37.20
C GLY A 714 37.03 79.23 37.69
N PRO A 715 37.53 79.13 38.93
CA PRO A 715 38.49 80.10 39.48
C PRO A 715 39.76 80.25 38.63
N ASN A 716 40.28 79.12 38.12
CA ASN A 716 41.52 79.06 37.32
C ASN A 716 41.27 78.42 35.94
N GLN A 717 40.07 78.58 35.39
CA GLN A 717 39.71 78.02 34.09
C GLN A 717 38.80 78.97 33.32
N ILE A 718 39.14 79.18 32.07
CA ILE A 718 38.37 79.96 31.12
C ILE A 718 38.08 79.13 29.87
N MET A 719 37.07 79.54 29.11
CA MET A 719 36.83 79.05 27.76
C MET A 719 37.21 80.14 26.77
N VAL A 720 38.02 79.78 25.79
CA VAL A 720 38.46 80.68 24.72
C VAL A 720 37.91 80.22 23.38
N GLN A 721 37.75 81.16 22.45
CA GLN A 721 37.61 80.83 21.05
C GLN A 721 39.02 80.78 20.44
N PHE A 722 39.51 79.57 20.19
CA PHE A 722 40.75 79.33 19.48
C PHE A 722 40.44 79.31 17.98
N LYS A 723 41.27 79.99 17.17
CA LYS A 723 41.04 80.23 15.75
C LYS A 723 42.31 80.06 14.95
#